data_AF-M2QZ08-F1
#
_entry.id   AF-M2QZ08-F1
#
_cell.length_a   1.000
_cell.length_b   1.000
_cell.length_c   1.000
_cell.angle_alpha   90.00
_cell.angle_beta   90.00
_cell.angle_gamma   90.00
#
_symmetry.space_group_name_H-M   'P 1'
#
loop_
_entity.id
_entity.type
_entity.pdbx_description
1 polymer ?
#
loop_
_entity_poly.entity_id
_entity_poly.type
_entity_poly.pdbx_seq_one_letter_code
_entity_poly.pdbx_strand_id
1 'polypeptide(L)'
;MAVPTTSEGLPLDDRSNAIKIPLIVLIIFSSIFVAIRLGINWKNRNFFLLTDHLLWTGHVIAIAGGACCYKMAEYGGGKHVWDPFMTPQRLEKQLYYVWLSQILNLYGMALVKLSVCAYIFMLDFSKTFRIMIWISIVVHVGINFVFPTVVLFGECTPYSKHWDVTGTKPGSCWGSEPRVISGYSGAAVNIATDLLYTMAPLVYISRIQLSKRTIWGVRAVFLCGLVTTTISALKLYEMKALANTKDPSFESVNLSIFASAEVFVGAFTASLPPLRKTFENFLRKILPASLTGSSGKGSKVSRQSYMLENIEARSTAKSWPGKQETDGDSELGILPDEGIARPTNNSDQAITKTTHVIVAPHGVTTCMVQITRSLHNRGLQSITSHFSPSTSHMFYTPFPSPVTMSSKSYTLPLSFRGYAQGRTYHDSSTGHPQCHFFGGIPYALPAQRFQRAKPLPPCYRYGTQAQPGVFEGACSVCPQPAAGPGKEDQAGEEDCLQCNVWVPTGEAPEGRVGWPVLFWIHGGFLQWGTPNGLNLRSLLSDSPTRCIVVAPAYRLNVFGFLGSRQLDDACGTDYDANVGFWDQRLALQWTHENIAYFGGDAANITLGGYSAGSHSVFHQLSYDLGLSDEKAVVKRAMMLSNGPGMQPKSLDEAQDQFEELMQVLGIDSKLEPAETLGKLRAVPASEIVEASGKMKLHQFRAVTDGAFVRHGLLEELSNGVYAERMKRRNIQLIIGECKDEHFMYGTWRPPQPGYTHMLRRLEADYPREACKVLMSHYFPDRKLPPRFESWQEAFGHIYADVQIHALRRGMVNALVQHSAGSLIHRYRIEWRARCVDKELPIHFGVTHGSDIAIWFWGNGSDLTEEEKQIAAQTFHHPLSKFLKGEDMEWGTEHAMQLRTLKSDGRVVIEEDTRMEEGLRLWDALKKAGATGEPKESARL
;
A
#
# COMPACT_ATOMS: atom_id res chain seq x y z
N MET A 1 -18.83 -35.94 -56.43
CA MET A 1 -18.24 -34.79 -57.16
C MET A 1 -17.86 -35.28 -58.55
N ALA A 2 -17.99 -34.46 -59.60
CA ALA A 2 -17.55 -34.83 -60.95
C ALA A 2 -16.07 -34.44 -61.15
N VAL A 3 -15.24 -35.36 -61.64
CA VAL A 3 -13.83 -35.12 -61.94
C VAL A 3 -13.70 -34.37 -63.27
N PRO A 4 -12.87 -33.31 -63.39
CA PRO A 4 -12.63 -32.65 -64.67
C PRO A 4 -11.89 -33.58 -65.65
N THR A 5 -12.40 -33.72 -66.87
CA THR A 5 -11.75 -34.47 -67.94
C THR A 5 -10.92 -33.55 -68.83
N THR A 6 -9.62 -33.43 -68.53
CA THR A 6 -8.61 -32.78 -69.38
C THR A 6 -7.34 -33.66 -69.42
N SER A 7 -6.67 -33.69 -70.57
CA SER A 7 -5.66 -34.71 -70.91
C SER A 7 -4.23 -34.43 -70.39
N GLU A 8 -4.11 -33.76 -69.25
CA GLU A 8 -2.86 -33.62 -68.50
C GLU A 8 -3.03 -34.26 -67.12
N GLY A 9 -1.95 -34.84 -66.58
CA GLY A 9 -2.02 -35.54 -65.29
C GLY A 9 -2.44 -34.60 -64.16
N LEU A 10 -3.51 -34.97 -63.44
CA LEU A 10 -3.95 -34.21 -62.25
C LEU A 10 -2.79 -34.11 -61.23
N PRO A 11 -2.57 -32.94 -60.60
CA PRO A 11 -1.48 -32.76 -59.65
C PRO A 11 -1.68 -33.65 -58.42
N LEU A 12 -0.55 -34.09 -57.84
CA LEU A 12 -0.45 -35.00 -56.70
C LEU A 12 0.49 -34.44 -55.61
N ASP A 13 0.56 -33.12 -55.48
CA ASP A 13 1.39 -32.46 -54.48
C ASP A 13 0.93 -32.77 -53.04
N ASP A 14 1.89 -32.94 -52.12
CA ASP A 14 1.64 -33.19 -50.70
C ASP A 14 2.11 -32.01 -49.84
N ARG A 15 1.14 -31.19 -49.41
CA ARG A 15 1.35 -30.05 -48.51
C ARG A 15 1.09 -30.39 -47.04
N SER A 16 0.87 -31.67 -46.68
CA SER A 16 0.56 -32.05 -45.30
C SER A 16 1.69 -31.73 -44.31
N ASN A 17 2.95 -31.80 -44.77
CA ASN A 17 4.12 -31.39 -43.97
C ASN A 17 4.18 -29.87 -43.73
N ALA A 18 3.64 -29.06 -44.65
CA ALA A 18 3.50 -27.62 -44.47
C ALA A 18 2.47 -27.25 -43.38
N ILE A 19 1.55 -28.16 -43.02
CA ILE A 19 0.71 -28.04 -41.83
C ILE A 19 1.47 -28.52 -40.58
N LYS A 20 2.01 -29.75 -40.64
CA LYS A 20 2.62 -30.44 -39.48
C LYS A 20 3.79 -29.66 -38.86
N ILE A 21 4.71 -29.14 -39.67
CA ILE A 21 5.94 -28.51 -39.17
C ILE A 21 5.66 -27.17 -38.45
N PRO A 22 4.97 -26.18 -39.06
CA PRO A 22 4.64 -24.93 -38.37
C PRO A 22 3.78 -25.14 -37.13
N LEU A 23 2.87 -26.11 -37.16
CA LEU A 23 1.97 -26.41 -36.03
C LEU A 23 2.74 -26.90 -34.79
N ILE A 24 3.71 -27.80 -34.95
CA ILE A 24 4.58 -28.25 -33.86
C ILE A 24 5.41 -27.07 -33.31
N VAL A 25 5.97 -26.24 -34.19
CA VAL A 25 6.76 -25.05 -33.80
C VAL A 25 5.90 -24.06 -33.00
N LEU A 26 4.67 -23.77 -33.44
CA LEU A 26 3.73 -22.88 -32.75
C LEU A 26 3.34 -23.42 -31.37
N ILE A 27 3.05 -24.71 -31.25
CA ILE A 27 2.73 -25.38 -29.98
C ILE A 27 3.90 -25.25 -29.00
N ILE A 28 5.13 -25.62 -29.41
CA ILE A 28 6.32 -25.56 -28.54
C ILE A 28 6.61 -24.12 -28.13
N PHE A 29 6.68 -23.20 -29.10
CA PHE A 29 6.99 -21.79 -28.86
C PHE A 29 6.01 -21.14 -27.88
N SER A 30 4.70 -21.29 -28.13
CA SER A 30 3.67 -20.68 -27.29
C SER A 30 3.64 -21.30 -25.89
N SER A 31 3.79 -22.62 -25.77
CA SER A 31 3.83 -23.33 -24.48
C SER A 31 4.97 -22.88 -23.58
N ILE A 32 6.14 -22.55 -24.15
CA ILE A 32 7.28 -22.00 -23.39
C ILE A 32 6.91 -20.67 -22.73
N PHE A 33 6.26 -19.75 -23.45
CA PHE A 33 5.88 -18.44 -22.89
C PHE A 33 4.73 -18.54 -21.87
N VAL A 34 3.74 -19.42 -22.10
CA VAL A 34 2.69 -19.70 -21.12
C VAL A 34 3.28 -20.32 -19.85
N ALA A 35 4.18 -21.30 -19.96
CA ALA A 35 4.85 -21.91 -18.82
C ALA A 35 5.74 -20.90 -18.04
N ILE A 36 6.47 -20.01 -18.74
CA ILE A 36 7.24 -18.93 -18.11
C ILE A 36 6.33 -17.96 -17.36
N ARG A 37 5.16 -17.58 -17.92
CA ARG A 37 4.16 -16.74 -17.24
C ARG A 37 3.62 -17.44 -15.99
N LEU A 38 3.20 -18.70 -16.09
CA LEU A 38 2.65 -19.45 -14.96
C LEU A 38 3.70 -19.64 -13.85
N GLY A 39 4.94 -20.05 -14.19
CA GLY A 39 6.02 -20.23 -13.23
C GLY A 39 6.43 -18.94 -12.51
N ILE A 40 6.43 -17.79 -13.21
CA ILE A 40 6.71 -16.48 -12.60
C ILE A 40 5.54 -16.00 -11.74
N ASN A 41 4.29 -16.18 -12.18
CA ASN A 41 3.13 -15.80 -11.37
C ASN A 41 3.01 -16.67 -10.11
N TRP A 42 3.27 -17.99 -10.22
CA TRP A 42 3.39 -18.89 -9.08
C TRP A 42 4.46 -18.42 -8.11
N LYS A 43 5.71 -18.20 -8.58
CA LYS A 43 6.81 -17.73 -7.74
C LYS A 43 6.52 -16.38 -7.05
N ASN A 44 5.78 -15.49 -7.70
CA ASN A 44 5.51 -14.14 -7.19
C ASN A 44 4.25 -14.03 -6.32
N ARG A 45 3.36 -15.05 -6.28
CA ARG A 45 2.04 -14.94 -5.64
C ARG A 45 1.54 -16.20 -4.93
N ASN A 46 2.08 -17.39 -5.20
CA ASN A 46 1.57 -18.71 -4.77
C ASN A 46 0.11 -19.03 -5.19
N PHE A 47 -0.54 -18.21 -6.00
CA PHE A 47 -1.84 -18.50 -6.62
C PHE A 47 -1.94 -17.95 -8.04
N PHE A 48 -2.83 -18.52 -8.84
CA PHE A 48 -3.11 -18.10 -10.21
C PHE A 48 -4.29 -17.13 -10.26
N LEU A 49 -4.21 -16.13 -11.13
CA LEU A 49 -5.33 -15.23 -11.38
C LEU A 49 -6.35 -15.85 -12.35
N LEU A 50 -7.56 -15.29 -12.41
CA LEU A 50 -8.53 -15.57 -13.47
C LEU A 50 -7.90 -15.41 -14.88
N THR A 51 -7.01 -14.42 -15.04
CA THR A 51 -6.23 -14.20 -16.28
C THR A 51 -5.31 -15.36 -16.63
N ASP A 52 -4.81 -16.10 -15.64
CA ASP A 52 -3.90 -17.23 -15.80
C ASP A 52 -4.68 -18.53 -16.02
N HIS A 53 -5.77 -18.73 -15.28
CA HIS A 53 -6.70 -19.85 -15.50
C HIS A 53 -7.33 -19.82 -16.89
N LEU A 54 -7.81 -18.66 -17.36
CA LEU A 54 -8.36 -18.51 -18.71
C LEU A 54 -7.31 -18.79 -19.80
N LEU A 55 -6.09 -18.26 -19.63
CA LEU A 55 -5.00 -18.49 -20.58
C LEU A 55 -4.58 -19.97 -20.61
N TRP A 56 -4.39 -20.60 -19.45
CA TRP A 56 -3.99 -22.01 -19.35
C TRP A 56 -5.04 -22.94 -19.98
N THR A 57 -6.32 -22.79 -19.59
CA THR A 57 -7.41 -23.61 -20.13
C THR A 57 -7.58 -23.40 -21.64
N GLY A 58 -7.50 -22.15 -22.11
CA GLY A 58 -7.52 -21.85 -23.54
C GLY A 58 -6.35 -22.46 -24.31
N HIS A 59 -5.15 -22.44 -23.72
CA HIS A 59 -3.93 -23.01 -24.33
C HIS A 59 -3.96 -24.54 -24.38
N VAL A 60 -4.44 -25.22 -23.33
CA VAL A 60 -4.64 -26.68 -23.32
C VAL A 60 -5.65 -27.11 -24.38
N ILE A 61 -6.76 -26.38 -24.51
CA ILE A 61 -7.77 -26.61 -25.56
C ILE A 61 -7.18 -26.34 -26.96
N ALA A 62 -6.35 -25.31 -27.11
CA ALA A 62 -5.63 -25.03 -28.37
C ALA A 62 -4.67 -26.16 -28.75
N ILE A 63 -3.91 -26.72 -27.78
CA ILE A 63 -3.04 -27.90 -28.01
C ILE A 63 -3.86 -29.10 -28.48
N ALA A 64 -5.02 -29.37 -27.87
CA ALA A 64 -5.92 -30.44 -28.31
C ALA A 64 -6.42 -30.21 -29.75
N GLY A 65 -6.82 -28.97 -30.10
CA GLY A 65 -7.16 -28.59 -31.47
C GLY A 65 -6.00 -28.79 -32.45
N GLY A 66 -4.77 -28.45 -32.04
CA GLY A 66 -3.56 -28.71 -32.80
C GLY A 66 -3.31 -30.21 -33.03
N ALA A 67 -3.52 -31.06 -32.02
CA ALA A 67 -3.44 -32.51 -32.18
C ALA A 67 -4.48 -33.05 -33.19
N CYS A 68 -5.70 -32.49 -33.22
CA CYS A 68 -6.70 -32.80 -34.24
C CYS A 68 -6.28 -32.33 -35.63
N CYS A 69 -5.73 -31.12 -35.78
CA CYS A 69 -5.21 -30.61 -37.06
C CYS A 69 -4.02 -31.44 -37.57
N TYR A 70 -3.13 -31.89 -36.68
CA TYR A 70 -2.06 -32.84 -37.03
C TYR A 70 -2.65 -34.16 -37.56
N LYS A 71 -3.67 -34.72 -36.90
CA LYS A 71 -4.34 -35.95 -37.35
C LYS A 71 -5.10 -35.76 -38.66
N MET A 72 -5.73 -34.62 -38.91
CA MET A 72 -6.28 -34.27 -40.23
C MET A 72 -5.20 -34.37 -41.32
N ALA A 73 -4.01 -33.81 -41.08
CA ALA A 73 -2.88 -33.88 -42.02
C ALA A 73 -2.23 -35.28 -42.12
N GLU A 74 -2.54 -36.20 -41.21
CA GLU A 74 -2.16 -37.63 -41.28
C GLU A 74 -3.18 -38.45 -42.11
N TYR A 75 -4.46 -38.06 -42.10
CA TYR A 75 -5.51 -38.70 -42.88
C TYR A 75 -5.63 -38.18 -44.33
N GLY A 76 -5.13 -36.99 -44.63
CA GLY A 76 -5.08 -36.47 -46.01
C GLY A 76 -5.10 -34.95 -46.19
N GLY A 77 -5.26 -34.16 -45.12
CA GLY A 77 -5.27 -32.70 -45.22
C GLY A 77 -3.96 -32.15 -45.81
N GLY A 78 -4.06 -31.38 -46.89
CA GLY A 78 -2.93 -30.94 -47.71
C GLY A 78 -2.58 -31.83 -48.90
N LYS A 79 -3.34 -32.90 -49.16
CA LYS A 79 -3.35 -33.63 -50.44
C LYS A 79 -4.59 -33.27 -51.23
N HIS A 80 -4.53 -33.49 -52.54
CA HIS A 80 -5.67 -33.30 -53.43
C HIS A 80 -6.79 -34.32 -53.18
N VAL A 81 -8.05 -33.93 -53.38
CA VAL A 81 -9.22 -34.82 -53.19
C VAL A 81 -9.19 -36.04 -54.13
N TRP A 82 -8.48 -35.93 -55.26
CA TRP A 82 -8.30 -36.99 -56.27
C TRP A 82 -6.99 -37.78 -56.14
N ASP A 83 -6.17 -37.53 -55.11
CA ASP A 83 -4.99 -38.36 -54.82
C ASP A 83 -5.42 -39.81 -54.50
N PRO A 84 -4.82 -40.87 -55.11
CA PRO A 84 -5.13 -42.26 -54.79
C PRO A 84 -5.04 -42.66 -53.30
N PHE A 85 -4.34 -41.87 -52.48
CA PHE A 85 -4.31 -41.98 -51.02
C PHE A 85 -5.65 -41.64 -50.35
N MET A 86 -6.51 -40.85 -50.99
CA MET A 86 -7.76 -40.32 -50.45
C MET A 86 -8.95 -41.30 -50.59
N THR A 87 -8.88 -42.42 -49.88
CA THR A 87 -10.04 -43.32 -49.78
C THR A 87 -11.22 -42.63 -49.06
N PRO A 88 -12.49 -42.99 -49.35
CA PRO A 88 -13.65 -42.36 -48.70
C PRO A 88 -13.60 -42.39 -47.16
N GLN A 89 -13.05 -43.47 -46.58
CA GLN A 89 -12.91 -43.64 -45.12
C GLN A 89 -11.77 -42.79 -44.54
N ARG A 90 -10.77 -42.41 -45.34
CA ARG A 90 -9.74 -41.43 -44.97
C ARG A 90 -10.29 -40.01 -45.05
N LEU A 91 -11.08 -39.70 -46.08
CA LEU A 91 -11.75 -38.40 -46.21
C LEU A 91 -12.80 -38.16 -45.12
N GLU A 92 -13.60 -39.17 -44.73
CA GLU A 92 -14.50 -39.09 -43.57
C GLU A 92 -13.72 -38.77 -42.29
N LYS A 93 -12.59 -39.46 -42.03
CA LYS A 93 -11.74 -39.17 -40.87
C LYS A 93 -11.11 -37.77 -40.94
N GLN A 94 -10.64 -37.34 -42.11
CA GLN A 94 -10.12 -35.98 -42.31
C GLN A 94 -11.18 -34.93 -41.93
N LEU A 95 -12.40 -35.04 -42.47
CA LEU A 95 -13.49 -34.10 -42.21
C LEU A 95 -13.93 -34.10 -40.73
N TYR A 96 -13.96 -35.27 -40.08
CA TYR A 96 -14.21 -35.36 -38.63
C TYR A 96 -13.14 -34.59 -37.82
N TYR A 97 -11.85 -34.76 -38.14
CA TYR A 97 -10.78 -34.01 -37.48
C TYR A 97 -10.78 -32.52 -37.83
N VAL A 98 -11.24 -32.11 -39.02
CA VAL A 98 -11.50 -30.69 -39.35
C VAL A 98 -12.55 -30.11 -38.41
N TRP A 99 -13.73 -30.74 -38.32
CA TRP A 99 -14.85 -30.27 -37.49
C TRP A 99 -14.46 -30.18 -36.01
N LEU A 100 -13.81 -31.22 -35.47
CA LEU A 100 -13.32 -31.23 -34.09
C LEU A 100 -12.22 -30.18 -33.86
N SER A 101 -11.28 -30.02 -34.80
CA SER A 101 -10.25 -28.98 -34.73
C SER A 101 -10.83 -27.57 -34.78
N GLN A 102 -11.90 -27.34 -35.53
CA GLN A 102 -12.57 -26.02 -35.60
C GLN A 102 -13.23 -25.67 -34.27
N ILE A 103 -13.94 -26.61 -33.63
CA ILE A 103 -14.54 -26.39 -32.30
C ILE A 103 -13.46 -26.10 -31.24
N LEU A 104 -12.39 -26.90 -31.20
CA LEU A 104 -11.31 -26.69 -30.23
C LEU A 104 -10.55 -25.38 -30.48
N ASN A 105 -10.32 -25.00 -31.75
CA ASN A 105 -9.72 -23.70 -32.11
C ASN A 105 -10.60 -22.52 -31.65
N LEU A 106 -11.92 -22.61 -31.86
CA LEU A 106 -12.91 -21.60 -31.44
C LEU A 106 -12.91 -21.39 -29.91
N TYR A 107 -13.00 -22.48 -29.15
CA TYR A 107 -13.04 -22.44 -27.69
C TYR A 107 -11.71 -21.97 -27.09
N GLY A 108 -10.58 -22.41 -27.67
CA GLY A 108 -9.25 -21.92 -27.30
C GLY A 108 -9.10 -20.42 -27.54
N MET A 109 -9.52 -19.92 -28.72
CA MET A 109 -9.43 -18.50 -29.06
C MET A 109 -10.26 -17.62 -28.12
N ALA A 110 -11.50 -18.03 -27.82
CA ALA A 110 -12.38 -17.29 -26.93
C ALA A 110 -11.77 -17.14 -25.52
N LEU A 111 -11.22 -18.23 -24.96
CA LEU A 111 -10.57 -18.20 -23.64
C LEU A 111 -9.27 -17.38 -23.62
N VAL A 112 -8.46 -17.46 -24.68
CA VAL A 112 -7.25 -16.62 -24.84
C VAL A 112 -7.64 -15.14 -24.92
N LYS A 113 -8.64 -14.76 -25.73
CA LYS A 113 -9.14 -13.38 -25.82
C LYS A 113 -9.71 -12.89 -24.48
N LEU A 114 -10.50 -13.71 -23.78
CA LEU A 114 -11.01 -13.39 -22.44
C LEU A 114 -9.89 -13.22 -21.41
N SER A 115 -8.79 -13.99 -21.51
CA SER A 115 -7.60 -13.82 -20.65
C SER A 115 -6.93 -12.44 -20.84
N VAL A 116 -6.89 -11.94 -22.09
CA VAL A 116 -6.41 -10.59 -22.42
C VAL A 116 -7.37 -9.52 -21.89
N CYS A 117 -8.68 -9.71 -22.06
CA CYS A 117 -9.69 -8.78 -21.55
C CYS A 117 -9.63 -8.65 -20.02
N ALA A 118 -9.54 -9.79 -19.32
CA ALA A 118 -9.41 -9.82 -17.86
C ALA A 118 -8.11 -9.14 -17.39
N TYR A 119 -6.99 -9.32 -18.09
CA TYR A 119 -5.74 -8.61 -17.80
C TYR A 119 -5.88 -7.10 -18.05
N ILE A 120 -6.55 -6.70 -19.13
CA ILE A 120 -6.85 -5.30 -19.44
C ILE A 120 -7.76 -4.66 -18.38
N PHE A 121 -8.66 -5.41 -17.74
CA PHE A 121 -9.46 -4.90 -16.62
C PHE A 121 -8.66 -4.67 -15.33
N MET A 122 -7.56 -5.42 -15.10
CA MET A 122 -6.62 -5.17 -13.99
C MET A 122 -5.81 -3.88 -14.16
N LEU A 123 -5.72 -3.35 -15.38
CA LEU A 123 -5.09 -2.06 -15.65
C LEU A 123 -6.13 -0.95 -15.45
N ASP A 124 -5.81 0.06 -14.65
CA ASP A 124 -6.79 1.08 -14.24
C ASP A 124 -7.04 2.15 -15.31
N PHE A 125 -7.73 1.73 -16.36
CA PHE A 125 -8.17 2.56 -17.48
C PHE A 125 -9.48 3.32 -17.17
N SER A 126 -9.77 4.34 -17.98
CA SER A 126 -10.95 5.20 -17.79
C SER A 126 -12.29 4.45 -17.93
N LYS A 127 -13.34 4.99 -17.30
CA LYS A 127 -14.70 4.42 -17.37
C LYS A 127 -15.19 4.21 -18.81
N THR A 128 -14.95 5.17 -19.69
CA THR A 128 -15.25 5.07 -21.13
C THR A 128 -14.58 3.85 -21.77
N PHE A 129 -13.31 3.59 -21.45
CA PHE A 129 -12.60 2.44 -22.00
C PHE A 129 -13.05 1.11 -21.38
N ARG A 130 -13.33 1.07 -20.06
CA ARG A 130 -13.95 -0.11 -19.43
C ARG A 130 -15.30 -0.46 -20.07
N ILE A 131 -16.10 0.52 -20.49
CA ILE A 131 -17.32 0.32 -21.29
C ILE A 131 -17.00 -0.26 -22.67
N MET A 132 -15.99 0.27 -23.38
CA MET A 132 -15.56 -0.26 -24.68
C MET A 132 -15.10 -1.73 -24.59
N ILE A 133 -14.42 -2.12 -23.51
CA ILE A 133 -13.99 -3.52 -23.30
C ILE A 133 -15.15 -4.43 -22.88
N TRP A 134 -16.14 -3.94 -22.12
CA TRP A 134 -17.37 -4.70 -21.90
C TRP A 134 -18.14 -4.95 -23.20
N ILE A 135 -18.27 -3.94 -24.05
CA ILE A 135 -18.86 -4.08 -25.40
C ILE A 135 -18.04 -5.07 -26.23
N SER A 136 -16.70 -4.99 -26.19
CA SER A 136 -15.85 -5.90 -26.97
C SER A 136 -15.91 -7.36 -26.49
N ILE A 137 -16.09 -7.61 -25.18
CA ILE A 137 -16.41 -8.95 -24.66
C ILE A 137 -17.75 -9.44 -25.21
N VAL A 138 -18.82 -8.64 -25.11
CA VAL A 138 -20.16 -9.06 -25.57
C VAL A 138 -20.16 -9.35 -27.08
N VAL A 139 -19.52 -8.50 -27.89
CA VAL A 139 -19.38 -8.70 -29.34
C VAL A 139 -18.50 -9.91 -29.66
N HIS A 140 -17.40 -10.13 -28.92
CA HIS A 140 -16.54 -11.29 -29.13
C HIS A 140 -17.22 -12.61 -28.74
N VAL A 141 -17.88 -12.68 -27.58
CA VAL A 141 -18.63 -13.87 -27.17
C VAL A 141 -19.81 -14.14 -28.11
N GLY A 142 -20.52 -13.09 -28.56
CA GLY A 142 -21.60 -13.23 -29.54
C GLY A 142 -21.12 -13.75 -30.90
N ILE A 143 -20.16 -13.06 -31.53
CA ILE A 143 -19.78 -13.28 -32.94
C ILE A 143 -18.64 -14.31 -33.12
N ASN A 144 -17.74 -14.45 -32.15
CA ASN A 144 -16.59 -15.38 -32.20
C ASN A 144 -16.74 -16.63 -31.31
N PHE A 145 -17.87 -16.81 -30.61
CA PHE A 145 -18.11 -18.02 -29.83
C PHE A 145 -19.53 -18.58 -30.03
N VAL A 146 -20.58 -17.82 -29.69
CA VAL A 146 -21.97 -18.29 -29.78
C VAL A 146 -22.37 -18.53 -31.24
N PHE A 147 -22.25 -17.52 -32.11
CA PHE A 147 -22.68 -17.63 -33.51
C PHE A 147 -21.96 -18.75 -34.29
N PRO A 148 -20.63 -18.92 -34.22
CA PRO A 148 -19.96 -20.03 -34.90
C PRO A 148 -20.29 -21.39 -34.29
N THR A 149 -20.53 -21.49 -32.98
CA THR A 149 -21.00 -22.74 -32.34
C THR A 149 -22.39 -23.12 -32.84
N VAL A 150 -23.32 -22.17 -32.92
CA VAL A 150 -24.67 -22.42 -33.48
C VAL A 150 -24.60 -22.88 -34.94
N VAL A 151 -23.70 -22.32 -35.75
CA VAL A 151 -23.48 -22.81 -37.13
C VAL A 151 -22.82 -24.20 -37.14
N LEU A 152 -21.79 -24.46 -36.34
CA LEU A 152 -21.05 -25.75 -36.32
C LEU A 152 -21.84 -26.96 -35.80
N PHE A 153 -22.92 -26.72 -35.05
CA PHE A 153 -23.85 -27.77 -34.61
C PHE A 153 -25.20 -27.75 -35.35
N GLY A 154 -25.58 -26.61 -35.95
CA GLY A 154 -26.85 -26.43 -36.64
C GLY A 154 -26.79 -26.61 -38.17
N GLU A 155 -25.62 -26.44 -38.81
CA GLU A 155 -25.47 -26.54 -40.26
C GLU A 155 -25.89 -27.90 -40.81
N CYS A 156 -25.76 -28.99 -40.05
CA CYS A 156 -26.24 -30.33 -40.44
C CYS A 156 -27.08 -30.97 -39.34
N THR A 157 -28.24 -31.55 -39.69
CA THR A 157 -29.08 -32.32 -38.77
C THR A 157 -29.21 -33.77 -39.28
N PRO A 158 -28.66 -34.78 -38.55
CA PRO A 158 -27.78 -34.67 -37.39
C PRO A 158 -26.37 -34.17 -37.74
N TYR A 159 -25.66 -33.60 -36.77
CA TYR A 159 -24.32 -33.03 -36.95
C TYR A 159 -23.28 -34.04 -37.48
N SER A 160 -23.49 -35.34 -37.25
CA SER A 160 -22.64 -36.43 -37.76
C SER A 160 -22.64 -36.59 -39.29
N LYS A 161 -23.46 -35.79 -39.99
CA LYS A 161 -23.44 -35.64 -41.46
C LYS A 161 -22.33 -34.71 -41.96
N HIS A 162 -21.73 -33.87 -41.11
CA HIS A 162 -20.58 -33.00 -41.48
C HIS A 162 -19.38 -33.75 -42.09
N TRP A 163 -19.24 -35.05 -41.79
CA TRP A 163 -18.17 -35.91 -42.30
C TRP A 163 -18.66 -37.11 -43.12
N ASP A 164 -19.96 -37.22 -43.42
CA ASP A 164 -20.50 -38.31 -44.23
C ASP A 164 -20.25 -38.11 -45.73
N VAL A 165 -19.08 -38.55 -46.18
CA VAL A 165 -18.69 -38.62 -47.60
C VAL A 165 -19.58 -39.58 -48.40
N THR A 166 -20.19 -40.56 -47.75
CA THR A 166 -20.91 -41.68 -48.39
C THR A 166 -22.39 -41.41 -48.63
N GLY A 167 -22.98 -40.42 -47.95
CA GLY A 167 -24.41 -40.13 -48.00
C GLY A 167 -25.28 -41.19 -47.33
N THR A 168 -24.70 -42.07 -46.50
CA THR A 168 -25.41 -43.19 -45.85
C THR A 168 -26.28 -42.75 -44.66
N LYS A 169 -26.05 -41.54 -44.11
CA LYS A 169 -26.76 -41.04 -42.92
C LYS A 169 -27.95 -40.15 -43.35
N PRO A 170 -29.20 -40.46 -42.97
CA PRO A 170 -30.35 -39.61 -43.26
C PRO A 170 -30.22 -38.27 -42.53
N GLY A 171 -30.74 -37.20 -43.14
CA GLY A 171 -30.61 -35.83 -42.63
C GLY A 171 -30.32 -34.82 -43.74
N SER A 172 -30.38 -33.53 -43.41
CA SER A 172 -30.09 -32.41 -44.32
C SER A 172 -29.01 -31.50 -43.76
N CYS A 173 -28.46 -30.63 -44.61
CA CYS A 173 -27.57 -29.55 -44.21
C CYS A 173 -27.99 -28.23 -44.87
N TRP A 174 -27.59 -27.10 -44.30
CA TRP A 174 -27.78 -25.77 -44.85
C TRP A 174 -26.85 -25.53 -46.06
N GLY A 175 -27.06 -24.42 -46.78
CA GLY A 175 -26.08 -23.93 -47.76
C GLY A 175 -24.78 -23.50 -47.07
N SER A 176 -23.71 -23.30 -47.84
CA SER A 176 -22.39 -22.89 -47.31
C SER A 176 -22.35 -21.46 -46.76
N GLU A 177 -23.34 -20.63 -47.09
CA GLU A 177 -23.37 -19.19 -46.77
C GLU A 177 -23.26 -18.87 -45.27
N PRO A 178 -23.97 -19.52 -44.31
CA PRO A 178 -23.85 -19.19 -42.89
C PRO A 178 -22.46 -19.47 -42.33
N ARG A 179 -21.79 -20.54 -42.79
CA ARG A 179 -20.39 -20.84 -42.43
C ARG A 179 -19.43 -19.80 -42.98
N VAL A 180 -19.66 -19.32 -44.21
CA VAL A 180 -18.87 -18.26 -44.83
C VAL A 180 -19.07 -16.93 -44.06
N ILE A 181 -20.32 -16.54 -43.79
CA ILE A 181 -20.66 -15.33 -43.00
C ILE A 181 -20.05 -15.40 -41.59
N SER A 182 -20.12 -16.56 -40.94
CA SER A 182 -19.52 -16.81 -39.62
C SER A 182 -18.00 -16.58 -39.60
N GLY A 183 -17.25 -17.15 -40.55
CA GLY A 183 -15.80 -16.93 -40.60
C GLY A 183 -15.41 -15.48 -40.94
N TYR A 184 -16.11 -14.82 -41.87
CA TYR A 184 -15.86 -13.40 -42.21
C TYR A 184 -16.14 -12.47 -41.03
N SER A 185 -17.28 -12.64 -40.36
CA SER A 185 -17.65 -11.82 -39.19
C SER A 185 -16.74 -12.08 -37.98
N GLY A 186 -16.37 -13.34 -37.73
CA GLY A 186 -15.40 -13.73 -36.72
C GLY A 186 -14.04 -13.07 -36.93
N ALA A 187 -13.48 -13.17 -38.14
CA ALA A 187 -12.19 -12.55 -38.49
C ALA A 187 -12.22 -11.01 -38.38
N ALA A 188 -13.30 -10.36 -38.84
CA ALA A 188 -13.46 -8.91 -38.70
C ALA A 188 -13.49 -8.46 -37.22
N VAL A 189 -14.24 -9.17 -36.37
CA VAL A 189 -14.27 -8.91 -34.92
C VAL A 189 -12.92 -9.24 -34.26
N ASN A 190 -12.18 -10.24 -34.73
CA ASN A 190 -10.84 -10.55 -34.21
C ASN A 190 -9.83 -9.42 -34.50
N ILE A 191 -9.83 -8.87 -35.71
CA ILE A 191 -9.02 -7.69 -36.10
C ILE A 191 -9.41 -6.48 -35.25
N ALA A 192 -10.71 -6.17 -35.14
CA ALA A 192 -11.19 -5.02 -34.38
C ALA A 192 -10.85 -5.11 -32.88
N THR A 193 -10.96 -6.31 -32.28
CA THR A 193 -10.63 -6.54 -30.87
C THR A 193 -9.13 -6.49 -30.60
N ASP A 194 -8.28 -7.06 -31.46
CA ASP A 194 -6.81 -6.98 -31.27
C ASP A 194 -6.27 -5.56 -31.44
N LEU A 195 -6.83 -4.78 -32.38
CA LEU A 195 -6.52 -3.36 -32.50
C LEU A 195 -6.94 -2.57 -31.25
N LEU A 196 -8.12 -2.84 -30.68
CA LEU A 196 -8.57 -2.21 -29.43
C LEU A 196 -7.64 -2.55 -28.26
N TYR A 197 -7.29 -3.83 -28.10
CA TYR A 197 -6.45 -4.34 -27.01
C TYR A 197 -4.99 -3.90 -27.15
N THR A 198 -4.51 -3.67 -28.37
CA THR A 198 -3.16 -3.16 -28.65
C THR A 198 -3.07 -1.65 -28.51
N MET A 199 -3.98 -0.90 -29.13
CA MET A 199 -3.84 0.56 -29.27
C MET A 199 -4.23 1.34 -28.02
N ALA A 200 -5.25 0.91 -27.27
CA ALA A 200 -5.70 1.69 -26.13
C ALA A 200 -4.69 1.76 -24.97
N PRO A 201 -3.95 0.69 -24.60
CA PRO A 201 -2.82 0.80 -23.68
C PRO A 201 -1.74 1.78 -24.17
N LEU A 202 -1.42 1.78 -25.47
CA LEU A 202 -0.44 2.70 -26.08
C LEU A 202 -0.89 4.17 -25.98
N VAL A 203 -2.18 4.45 -26.23
CA VAL A 203 -2.78 5.80 -26.15
C VAL A 203 -2.97 6.27 -24.70
N TYR A 204 -3.20 5.36 -23.76
CA TYR A 204 -3.25 5.66 -22.34
C TYR A 204 -1.85 6.03 -21.81
N ILE A 205 -0.83 5.25 -22.18
CA ILE A 205 0.56 5.42 -21.74
C ILE A 205 1.23 6.66 -22.36
N SER A 206 0.83 7.11 -23.55
CA SER A 206 1.32 8.38 -24.11
C SER A 206 0.93 9.61 -23.25
N ARG A 207 -0.02 9.46 -22.33
CA ARG A 207 -0.47 10.48 -21.37
C ARG A 207 0.05 10.24 -19.94
N ILE A 208 1.15 9.49 -19.77
CA ILE A 208 1.74 9.14 -18.46
C ILE A 208 3.24 9.43 -18.47
N GLN A 209 3.73 10.12 -17.44
CA GLN A 209 5.14 10.56 -17.30
C GLN A 209 6.08 9.43 -16.83
N LEU A 210 6.05 8.26 -17.46
CA LEU A 210 7.01 7.19 -17.19
C LEU A 210 8.39 7.55 -17.76
N SER A 211 9.47 6.94 -17.24
CA SER A 211 10.81 7.14 -17.82
C SER A 211 10.82 6.77 -19.30
N LYS A 212 11.60 7.48 -20.14
CA LYS A 212 11.65 7.24 -21.59
C LYS A 212 11.96 5.77 -21.93
N ARG A 213 12.85 5.12 -21.17
CA ARG A 213 13.18 3.69 -21.32
C ARG A 213 12.00 2.79 -20.95
N THR A 214 11.33 3.08 -19.84
CA THR A 214 10.10 2.40 -19.39
C THR A 214 9.00 2.48 -20.45
N ILE A 215 8.77 3.66 -21.04
CA ILE A 215 7.77 3.88 -22.11
C ILE A 215 8.06 2.98 -23.31
N TRP A 216 9.29 3.01 -23.84
CA TRP A 216 9.66 2.17 -25.00
C TRP A 216 9.53 0.67 -24.70
N GLY A 217 9.89 0.24 -23.49
CA GLY A 217 9.72 -1.14 -23.04
C GLY A 217 8.25 -1.60 -23.00
N VAL A 218 7.31 -0.76 -22.52
CA VAL A 218 5.88 -1.10 -22.59
C VAL A 218 5.38 -1.07 -24.04
N ARG A 219 5.77 -0.06 -24.82
CA ARG A 219 5.32 0.08 -26.22
C ARG A 219 5.70 -1.14 -27.06
N ALA A 220 6.93 -1.62 -26.95
CA ALA A 220 7.38 -2.83 -27.65
C ALA A 220 6.49 -4.04 -27.33
N VAL A 221 6.18 -4.27 -26.05
CA VAL A 221 5.36 -5.42 -25.59
C VAL A 221 3.93 -5.36 -26.11
N PHE A 222 3.26 -4.21 -26.10
CA PHE A 222 1.91 -4.10 -26.68
C PHE A 222 1.92 -4.13 -28.21
N LEU A 223 2.93 -3.57 -28.88
CA LEU A 223 3.05 -3.63 -30.34
C LEU A 223 3.22 -5.05 -30.89
N CYS A 224 3.66 -6.03 -30.08
CA CYS A 224 3.60 -7.44 -30.44
C CYS A 224 2.16 -7.94 -30.72
N GLY A 225 1.12 -7.30 -30.18
CA GLY A 225 -0.29 -7.58 -30.49
C GLY A 225 -0.70 -7.23 -31.93
N LEU A 226 0.10 -6.45 -32.67
CA LEU A 226 -0.12 -6.26 -34.11
C LEU A 226 0.15 -7.55 -34.91
N VAL A 227 0.95 -8.48 -34.40
CA VAL A 227 1.27 -9.74 -35.10
C VAL A 227 0.03 -10.64 -35.22
N THR A 228 -0.80 -10.74 -34.17
CA THR A 228 -2.07 -11.48 -34.24
C THR A 228 -3.08 -10.79 -35.14
N THR A 229 -3.09 -9.44 -35.14
CA THR A 229 -3.89 -8.63 -36.08
C THR A 229 -3.52 -8.95 -37.54
N THR A 230 -2.22 -9.04 -37.87
CA THR A 230 -1.75 -9.43 -39.20
C THR A 230 -2.15 -10.85 -39.58
N ILE A 231 -2.03 -11.81 -38.65
CA ILE A 231 -2.47 -13.20 -38.89
C ILE A 231 -3.98 -13.28 -39.17
N SER A 232 -4.79 -12.53 -38.41
CA SER A 232 -6.24 -12.45 -38.63
C SER A 232 -6.60 -11.82 -39.99
N ALA A 233 -5.81 -10.84 -40.44
CA ALA A 233 -5.97 -10.22 -41.76
C ALA A 233 -5.55 -11.14 -42.93
N LEU A 234 -4.51 -11.96 -42.75
CA LEU A 234 -4.13 -12.99 -43.73
C LEU A 234 -5.17 -14.12 -43.79
N LYS A 235 -5.69 -14.57 -42.63
CA LYS A 235 -6.81 -15.52 -42.54
C LYS A 235 -8.05 -15.03 -43.30
N LEU A 236 -8.37 -13.74 -43.20
CA LEU A 236 -9.46 -13.07 -43.92
C LEU A 236 -9.25 -13.06 -45.45
N TYR A 237 -8.00 -12.92 -45.91
CA TYR A 237 -7.64 -12.98 -47.33
C TYR A 237 -7.76 -14.42 -47.89
N GLU A 238 -7.16 -15.41 -47.23
CA GLU A 238 -7.21 -16.82 -47.66
C GLU A 238 -8.64 -17.37 -47.69
N MET A 239 -9.50 -16.91 -46.78
CA MET A 239 -10.91 -17.32 -46.76
C MET A 239 -11.67 -16.93 -48.05
N LYS A 240 -11.23 -15.89 -48.78
CA LYS A 240 -11.77 -15.51 -50.09
C LYS A 240 -11.35 -16.49 -51.19
N ALA A 241 -10.14 -17.04 -51.12
CA ALA A 241 -9.69 -18.08 -52.05
C ALA A 241 -10.48 -19.38 -51.84
N LEU A 242 -10.63 -19.82 -50.58
CA LEU A 242 -11.34 -21.07 -50.26
C LEU A 242 -12.83 -21.04 -50.63
N ALA A 243 -13.48 -19.87 -50.66
CA ALA A 243 -14.88 -19.74 -51.04
C ALA A 243 -15.19 -20.18 -52.50
N ASN A 244 -14.17 -20.25 -53.37
CA ASN A 244 -14.32 -20.52 -54.81
C ASN A 244 -13.58 -21.79 -55.28
N THR A 245 -12.90 -22.52 -54.39
CA THR A 245 -12.11 -23.71 -54.79
C THR A 245 -12.97 -24.94 -55.05
N LYS A 246 -12.51 -25.80 -55.98
CA LYS A 246 -13.02 -27.16 -56.18
C LYS A 246 -12.26 -28.21 -55.37
N ASP A 247 -11.12 -27.85 -54.77
CA ASP A 247 -10.33 -28.70 -53.88
C ASP A 247 -10.13 -28.02 -52.52
N PRO A 248 -11.03 -28.24 -51.55
CA PRO A 248 -10.88 -27.71 -50.21
C PRO A 248 -9.85 -28.49 -49.37
N SER A 249 -9.44 -29.71 -49.74
CA SER A 249 -8.46 -30.50 -48.97
C SER A 249 -7.04 -30.00 -49.17
N PHE A 250 -6.71 -29.54 -50.38
CA PHE A 250 -5.41 -28.97 -50.72
C PHE A 250 -5.31 -27.48 -50.36
N GLU A 251 -6.34 -26.68 -50.64
CA GLU A 251 -6.28 -25.22 -50.43
C GLU A 251 -6.47 -24.79 -48.97
N SER A 252 -7.12 -25.61 -48.14
CA SER A 252 -7.31 -25.29 -46.72
C SER A 252 -6.02 -25.34 -45.88
N VAL A 253 -4.87 -25.72 -46.46
CA VAL A 253 -3.55 -25.72 -45.81
C VAL A 253 -3.23 -24.36 -45.19
N ASN A 254 -3.29 -23.28 -45.97
CA ASN A 254 -2.94 -21.93 -45.51
C ASN A 254 -3.91 -21.48 -44.40
N LEU A 255 -5.21 -21.67 -44.62
CA LEU A 255 -6.25 -21.31 -43.67
C LEU A 255 -6.11 -22.08 -42.33
N SER A 256 -5.72 -23.36 -42.38
CA SER A 256 -5.47 -24.18 -41.19
C SER A 256 -4.24 -23.72 -40.42
N ILE A 257 -3.18 -23.32 -41.12
CA ILE A 257 -1.97 -22.75 -40.50
C ILE A 257 -2.31 -21.41 -39.84
N PHE A 258 -3.00 -20.51 -40.53
CA PHE A 258 -3.37 -19.20 -39.98
C PHE A 258 -4.36 -19.30 -38.81
N ALA A 259 -5.37 -20.18 -38.87
CA ALA A 259 -6.28 -20.44 -37.75
C ALA A 259 -5.53 -21.00 -36.52
N SER A 260 -4.55 -21.88 -36.73
CA SER A 260 -3.70 -22.39 -35.63
C SER A 260 -2.80 -21.29 -35.06
N ALA A 261 -2.17 -20.51 -35.93
CA ALA A 261 -1.29 -19.40 -35.55
C ALA A 261 -2.03 -18.30 -34.79
N GLU A 262 -3.27 -17.97 -35.16
CA GLU A 262 -4.09 -16.96 -34.49
C GLU A 262 -4.23 -17.25 -32.98
N VAL A 263 -4.49 -18.51 -32.61
CA VAL A 263 -4.63 -18.94 -31.20
C VAL A 263 -3.27 -19.04 -30.50
N PHE A 264 -2.28 -19.70 -31.10
CA PHE A 264 -0.97 -19.90 -30.43
C PHE A 264 -0.15 -18.61 -30.33
N VAL A 265 -0.18 -17.74 -31.33
CA VAL A 265 0.43 -16.41 -31.26
C VAL A 265 -0.40 -15.50 -30.35
N GLY A 266 -1.73 -15.68 -30.27
CA GLY A 266 -2.60 -15.05 -29.27
C GLY A 266 -2.23 -15.40 -27.82
N ALA A 267 -2.00 -16.67 -27.52
CA ALA A 267 -1.55 -17.11 -26.19
C ALA A 267 -0.14 -16.61 -25.85
N PHE A 268 0.74 -16.49 -26.86
CA PHE A 268 2.04 -15.84 -26.72
C PHE A 268 1.92 -14.34 -26.42
N THR A 269 1.18 -13.56 -27.22
CA THR A 269 1.03 -12.11 -27.00
C THR A 269 0.28 -11.82 -25.70
N ALA A 270 -0.70 -12.64 -25.31
CA ALA A 270 -1.32 -12.58 -23.98
C ALA A 270 -0.33 -12.83 -22.83
N SER A 271 0.75 -13.58 -23.06
CA SER A 271 1.76 -13.87 -22.04
C SER A 271 2.76 -12.73 -21.81
N LEU A 272 2.98 -11.84 -22.79
CA LEU A 272 4.03 -10.81 -22.70
C LEU A 272 3.76 -9.66 -21.72
N PRO A 273 2.55 -9.06 -21.60
CA PRO A 273 2.32 -7.91 -20.72
C PRO A 273 2.62 -8.17 -19.23
N PRO A 274 2.21 -9.29 -18.60
CA PRO A 274 2.64 -9.63 -17.24
C PRO A 274 4.16 -9.86 -17.14
N LEU A 275 4.76 -10.48 -18.16
CA LEU A 275 6.18 -10.81 -18.22
C LEU A 275 7.10 -9.61 -18.50
N ARG A 276 6.56 -8.39 -18.69
CA ARG A 276 7.31 -7.21 -19.14
C ARG A 276 8.62 -6.97 -18.37
N LYS A 277 8.65 -7.08 -17.03
CA LYS A 277 9.87 -6.84 -16.23
C LYS A 277 10.98 -7.85 -16.57
N THR A 278 10.62 -9.11 -16.80
CA THR A 278 11.53 -10.19 -17.24
C THR A 278 11.96 -9.99 -18.69
N PHE A 279 11.03 -9.61 -19.57
CA PHE A 279 11.31 -9.33 -20.98
C PHE A 279 12.25 -8.12 -21.16
N GLU A 280 12.07 -7.06 -20.38
CA GLU A 280 12.98 -5.90 -20.36
C GLU A 280 14.38 -6.31 -19.91
N ASN A 281 14.50 -7.19 -18.90
CA ASN A 281 15.77 -7.75 -18.45
C ASN A 281 16.43 -8.71 -19.47
N PHE A 282 15.63 -9.40 -20.28
CA PHE A 282 16.12 -10.25 -21.37
C PHE A 282 16.65 -9.41 -22.54
N LEU A 283 15.89 -8.39 -22.98
CA LEU A 283 16.32 -7.44 -24.01
C LEU A 283 17.62 -6.71 -23.62
N ARG A 284 17.80 -6.36 -22.33
CA ARG A 284 19.05 -5.78 -21.81
C ARG A 284 20.29 -6.67 -21.99
N LYS A 285 20.15 -7.98 -22.19
CA LYS A 285 21.25 -8.91 -22.47
C LYS A 285 21.54 -9.12 -23.97
N ILE A 286 20.64 -8.69 -24.85
CA ILE A 286 20.66 -9.03 -26.29
C ILE A 286 20.78 -7.79 -27.18
N LEU A 287 20.19 -6.66 -26.81
CA LEU A 287 20.27 -5.43 -27.59
C LEU A 287 21.60 -4.69 -27.32
N PRO A 288 22.41 -4.38 -28.35
CA PRO A 288 23.63 -3.61 -28.17
C PRO A 288 23.34 -2.16 -27.74
N ALA A 289 24.21 -1.60 -26.91
CA ALA A 289 24.03 -0.29 -26.28
C ALA A 289 23.91 0.88 -27.29
N SER A 290 24.36 0.70 -28.53
CA SER A 290 24.24 1.67 -29.63
C SER A 290 22.78 2.04 -29.95
N LEU A 291 21.83 1.11 -29.80
CA LEU A 291 20.40 1.34 -30.04
C LEU A 291 19.67 1.96 -28.84
N THR A 292 20.28 1.99 -27.65
CA THR A 292 19.63 2.44 -26.40
C THR A 292 20.09 3.81 -25.90
N GLY A 293 20.53 4.67 -26.83
CA GLY A 293 20.47 6.13 -26.69
C GLY A 293 21.16 6.69 -25.45
N SER A 294 22.45 6.41 -25.27
CA SER A 294 23.25 6.90 -24.14
C SER A 294 24.52 7.60 -24.65
N SER A 295 24.36 8.78 -25.24
CA SER A 295 25.50 9.64 -25.62
C SER A 295 26.16 10.23 -24.36
N GLY A 296 27.15 9.50 -23.83
CA GLY A 296 28.03 9.95 -22.76
C GLY A 296 29.45 9.49 -23.10
N LYS A 297 30.34 10.43 -23.42
CA LYS A 297 31.72 10.12 -23.83
C LYS A 297 32.48 9.48 -22.66
N GLY A 298 32.85 8.22 -22.79
CA GLY A 298 33.71 7.55 -21.81
C GLY A 298 35.18 7.94 -22.00
N SER A 299 35.83 8.41 -20.93
CA SER A 299 37.29 8.37 -20.82
C SER A 299 37.71 7.01 -20.27
N LYS A 300 38.35 6.17 -21.09
CA LYS A 300 38.98 4.94 -20.60
C LYS A 300 40.17 5.29 -19.72
N VAL A 301 40.18 4.82 -18.47
CA VAL A 301 41.41 4.68 -17.68
C VAL A 301 41.51 3.23 -17.25
N SER A 302 42.56 2.56 -17.71
CA SER A 302 42.90 1.21 -17.26
C SER A 302 43.46 1.26 -15.84
N ARG A 303 43.15 0.26 -15.03
CA ARG A 303 44.00 -0.11 -13.89
C ARG A 303 44.29 -1.61 -13.97
N GLN A 304 45.50 -1.92 -14.42
CA GLN A 304 46.12 -3.22 -14.19
C GLN A 304 46.35 -3.40 -12.68
N SER A 305 46.35 -4.65 -12.24
CA SER A 305 46.88 -5.05 -10.96
C SER A 305 48.41 -4.86 -10.90
N TYR A 306 48.90 -4.28 -9.81
CA TYR A 306 50.27 -4.53 -9.32
C TYR A 306 50.19 -4.81 -7.82
N MET A 307 51.19 -5.54 -7.30
CA MET A 307 51.20 -6.15 -5.97
C MET A 307 52.51 -5.77 -5.27
N LEU A 308 52.45 -5.53 -3.95
CA LEU A 308 53.60 -5.24 -3.06
C LEU A 308 54.30 -3.89 -3.38
N GLU A 309 54.99 -3.22 -2.45
CA GLU A 309 55.93 -3.75 -1.44
C GLU A 309 55.89 -3.00 -0.08
N ASN A 310 56.64 -3.52 0.91
CA ASN A 310 56.71 -3.01 2.29
C ASN A 310 57.82 -1.95 2.47
N ILE A 311 57.65 -1.01 3.41
CA ILE A 311 58.75 -0.40 4.17
C ILE A 311 58.34 -0.32 5.65
N GLU A 312 59.22 -0.76 6.56
CA GLU A 312 59.03 -0.68 8.01
C GLU A 312 59.36 0.72 8.58
N ALA A 313 58.76 1.06 9.72
CA ALA A 313 59.35 1.98 10.70
C ALA A 313 59.08 1.47 12.12
N ARG A 314 60.14 1.28 12.92
CA ARG A 314 60.10 0.66 14.27
C ARG A 314 60.66 1.59 15.35
N SER A 315 59.86 1.84 16.38
CA SER A 315 60.31 2.09 17.76
C SER A 315 59.11 1.91 18.71
N THR A 316 59.02 0.95 19.63
CA THR A 316 59.76 0.82 20.91
C THR A 316 59.73 2.10 21.76
N ALA A 317 59.26 2.14 23.02
CA ALA A 317 58.57 1.16 23.90
C ALA A 317 57.74 1.97 24.98
N LYS A 318 57.39 1.58 26.22
CA LYS A 318 57.76 0.44 27.11
C LYS A 318 56.77 0.24 28.31
N SER A 319 56.10 -0.92 28.37
CA SER A 319 55.74 -1.72 29.57
C SER A 319 55.10 -1.15 30.88
N TRP A 320 54.00 -1.82 31.31
CA TRP A 320 53.68 -2.29 32.69
C TRP A 320 52.88 -1.37 33.69
N PRO A 321 52.18 -1.94 34.73
CA PRO A 321 50.76 -1.57 34.99
C PRO A 321 50.30 -1.34 36.46
N GLY A 322 49.01 -1.01 36.62
CA GLY A 322 48.18 -0.97 37.84
C GLY A 322 46.85 -0.24 37.49
N LYS A 323 45.62 -0.58 37.89
CA LYS A 323 45.02 -1.27 39.05
C LYS A 323 45.10 -0.48 40.38
N GLN A 324 44.04 0.25 40.76
CA GLN A 324 43.05 -0.18 41.77
C GLN A 324 41.91 0.87 41.95
N GLU A 325 40.87 0.53 42.73
CA GLU A 325 39.59 1.24 42.98
C GLU A 325 39.73 2.62 43.67
N THR A 326 38.80 3.56 43.42
CA THR A 326 37.70 3.99 44.35
C THR A 326 36.88 5.16 43.77
N ASP A 327 35.65 5.32 44.28
CA ASP A 327 34.79 6.51 44.50
C ASP A 327 35.17 7.87 43.84
N GLY A 328 34.24 8.72 43.40
CA GLY A 328 32.77 8.69 43.45
C GLY A 328 32.17 10.07 43.11
N ASP A 329 30.85 10.13 42.89
CA ASP A 329 29.98 11.33 42.74
C ASP A 329 30.25 12.41 41.66
N SER A 330 29.13 12.79 41.02
CA SER A 330 28.69 14.15 40.63
C SER A 330 29.68 15.17 40.02
N GLU A 331 29.39 15.64 38.80
CA GLU A 331 28.52 16.83 38.61
C GLU A 331 28.12 17.08 37.13
N LEU A 332 27.26 18.08 36.92
CA LEU A 332 26.66 18.46 35.64
C LEU A 332 27.36 19.66 34.97
N GLY A 333 27.61 19.51 33.66
CA GLY A 333 27.50 20.60 32.69
C GLY A 333 28.78 21.37 32.31
N ILE A 334 28.77 21.88 31.08
CA ILE A 334 29.01 23.29 30.70
C ILE A 334 28.93 23.39 29.15
N LEU A 335 28.33 24.47 28.66
CA LEU A 335 28.28 24.82 27.22
C LEU A 335 29.50 25.67 26.84
N PRO A 336 29.99 25.63 25.59
CA PRO A 336 30.75 26.71 24.99
C PRO A 336 29.79 27.72 24.34
N ASP A 337 29.82 28.97 24.79
CA ASP A 337 29.02 30.08 24.26
C ASP A 337 29.76 30.85 23.13
N GLU A 338 29.09 31.82 22.51
CA GLU A 338 29.60 32.56 21.33
C GLU A 338 30.81 33.50 21.62
N GLY A 339 31.58 33.81 20.57
CA GLY A 339 32.64 34.82 20.60
C GLY A 339 32.78 35.59 19.27
N ILE A 340 32.59 36.91 19.29
CA ILE A 340 32.61 37.78 18.10
C ILE A 340 33.89 38.65 18.08
N ALA A 341 34.65 38.62 16.96
CA ALA A 341 35.71 39.59 16.69
C ALA A 341 35.97 39.80 15.17
N ARG A 342 36.44 41.00 14.80
CA ARG A 342 36.92 41.47 13.48
C ARG A 342 37.87 42.67 13.72
N PRO A 343 38.60 43.20 12.72
CA PRO A 343 39.53 42.52 11.80
C PRO A 343 40.87 43.29 11.61
N THR A 344 41.95 42.63 11.19
CA THR A 344 43.18 43.31 10.70
C THR A 344 43.83 42.57 9.52
N ASN A 345 44.60 43.30 8.71
CA ASN A 345 45.09 42.91 7.37
C ASN A 345 46.60 42.61 7.31
N ASN A 346 46.99 41.89 6.25
CA ASN A 346 48.32 41.83 5.60
C ASN A 346 49.49 41.23 6.40
N SER A 347 50.56 40.71 5.78
CA SER A 347 50.76 40.02 4.47
C SER A 347 52.16 39.34 4.53
N ASP A 348 52.79 38.72 3.52
CA ASP A 348 52.57 38.63 2.07
C ASP A 348 53.29 37.40 1.46
N GLN A 349 52.93 37.05 0.22
CA GLN A 349 53.81 36.84 -0.95
C GLN A 349 53.15 35.98 -2.06
N ALA A 350 53.51 36.28 -3.31
CA ALA A 350 52.85 35.79 -4.53
C ALA A 350 53.36 34.40 -5.00
N ILE A 351 52.84 33.75 -6.06
CA ILE A 351 52.89 34.17 -7.48
C ILE A 351 51.66 33.69 -8.27
N THR A 352 51.31 34.41 -9.34
CA THR A 352 50.08 34.27 -10.15
C THR A 352 50.17 33.30 -11.34
N LYS A 353 49.00 32.73 -11.72
CA LYS A 353 48.54 32.70 -13.12
C LYS A 353 47.01 32.58 -13.21
N THR A 354 46.44 33.08 -14.30
CA THR A 354 45.02 33.48 -14.42
C THR A 354 44.15 32.51 -15.21
N THR A 355 42.85 32.51 -14.90
CA THR A 355 41.76 32.20 -15.85
C THR A 355 40.58 33.14 -15.52
N HIS A 356 39.89 33.64 -16.54
CA HIS A 356 38.93 34.73 -16.39
C HIS A 356 37.58 34.31 -15.79
N VAL A 357 37.00 35.19 -14.96
CA VAL A 357 35.58 35.17 -14.58
C VAL A 357 34.91 36.38 -15.23
N ILE A 358 33.79 36.16 -15.91
CA ILE A 358 32.88 37.25 -16.31
C ILE A 358 31.86 37.43 -15.20
N VAL A 359 31.89 38.57 -14.52
CA VAL A 359 30.92 38.92 -13.48
C VAL A 359 29.72 39.60 -14.13
N ALA A 360 28.53 39.01 -13.98
CA ALA A 360 27.28 39.72 -14.13
C ALA A 360 26.82 40.23 -12.74
N PRO A 361 26.35 41.48 -12.60
CA PRO A 361 25.92 42.00 -11.30
C PRO A 361 24.56 41.43 -10.91
N HIS A 362 24.53 40.65 -9.83
CA HIS A 362 23.51 40.56 -8.76
C HIS A 362 23.73 39.26 -7.98
N GLY A 363 24.03 39.35 -6.67
CA GLY A 363 24.53 38.23 -5.89
C GLY A 363 23.47 37.49 -5.07
N VAL A 364 23.41 36.16 -5.22
CA VAL A 364 22.91 35.22 -4.21
C VAL A 364 23.79 33.96 -4.25
N THR A 365 24.39 33.57 -3.13
CA THR A 365 25.19 32.32 -3.04
C THR A 365 24.26 31.13 -2.75
N THR A 366 23.59 30.63 -3.78
CA THR A 366 22.55 29.60 -3.63
C THR A 366 23.14 28.20 -3.47
N CYS A 367 23.11 27.67 -2.24
CA CYS A 367 23.45 26.26 -1.97
C CYS A 367 22.27 25.33 -2.31
N MET A 368 22.16 24.89 -3.58
CA MET A 368 21.11 23.95 -4.01
C MET A 368 21.48 22.49 -3.74
N VAL A 369 20.83 21.87 -2.75
CA VAL A 369 20.82 20.40 -2.58
C VAL A 369 19.73 19.81 -3.48
N GLN A 370 20.11 19.39 -4.69
CA GLN A 370 19.16 19.02 -5.75
C GLN A 370 18.68 17.56 -5.65
N ILE A 371 17.66 17.30 -4.83
CA ILE A 371 16.97 16.00 -4.77
C ILE A 371 15.92 15.91 -5.89
N THR A 372 16.23 15.17 -6.96
CA THR A 372 15.28 14.93 -8.07
C THR A 372 14.23 13.88 -7.71
N ARG A 373 13.03 14.30 -7.27
CA ARG A 373 11.84 13.43 -7.21
C ARG A 373 11.10 13.40 -8.55
N SER A 374 10.53 12.23 -8.88
CA SER A 374 9.68 12.00 -10.05
C SER A 374 8.21 12.03 -9.62
N LEU A 375 7.46 13.05 -10.04
CA LEU A 375 6.03 13.14 -9.72
C LEU A 375 5.20 12.12 -10.51
N HIS A 376 4.42 11.30 -9.81
CA HIS A 376 3.45 10.40 -10.40
C HIS A 376 2.16 10.43 -9.57
N ASN A 377 1.03 10.69 -10.22
CA ASN A 377 -0.23 10.95 -9.52
C ASN A 377 -1.43 10.52 -10.38
N ARG A 378 -2.12 9.45 -9.97
CA ARG A 378 -3.49 9.07 -10.39
C ARG A 378 -4.17 8.35 -9.22
N GLY A 379 -5.42 8.72 -8.94
CA GLY A 379 -6.24 8.15 -7.85
C GLY A 379 -7.32 7.19 -8.34
N LEU A 380 -7.96 6.50 -7.40
CA LEU A 380 -8.97 5.46 -7.65
C LEU A 380 -10.40 6.01 -7.76
N GLN A 381 -11.31 5.19 -8.33
CA GLN A 381 -12.73 5.23 -7.96
C GLN A 381 -13.35 3.82 -7.82
N SER A 382 -14.31 3.68 -6.90
CA SER A 382 -15.08 2.46 -6.61
C SER A 382 -16.37 2.33 -7.45
N ILE A 383 -17.11 1.22 -7.27
CA ILE A 383 -18.59 1.06 -7.37
C ILE A 383 -19.00 -0.34 -6.83
N THR A 384 -20.29 -0.55 -6.52
CA THR A 384 -20.90 -1.72 -5.83
C THR A 384 -21.84 -2.53 -6.79
N SER A 385 -22.67 -3.54 -6.44
CA SER A 385 -23.19 -4.07 -5.16
C SER A 385 -23.82 -5.49 -5.32
N HIS A 386 -24.04 -6.20 -4.18
CA HIS A 386 -24.81 -7.47 -4.02
C HIS A 386 -24.16 -8.76 -4.56
N PHE A 387 -24.36 -9.97 -4.02
CA PHE A 387 -25.30 -10.48 -2.99
C PHE A 387 -24.58 -11.09 -1.75
N SER A 388 -25.34 -11.56 -0.74
CA SER A 388 -24.90 -12.01 0.60
C SER A 388 -24.70 -13.55 0.71
N PRO A 389 -24.10 -14.12 1.79
CA PRO A 389 -23.54 -13.50 3.00
C PRO A 389 -22.11 -13.95 3.42
N SER A 390 -21.62 -13.35 4.53
CA SER A 390 -20.42 -13.69 5.35
C SER A 390 -19.04 -13.08 4.96
N THR A 391 -18.23 -12.86 6.00
CA THR A 391 -16.81 -12.39 6.02
C THR A 391 -16.47 -10.96 5.53
N SER A 392 -16.55 -10.03 6.49
CA SER A 392 -15.52 -9.01 6.80
C SER A 392 -14.87 -8.16 5.68
N HIS A 393 -15.32 -6.92 5.53
CA HIS A 393 -14.58 -5.82 4.88
C HIS A 393 -14.27 -4.72 5.90
N MET A 394 -13.03 -4.23 5.99
CA MET A 394 -12.63 -3.27 7.04
C MET A 394 -11.51 -2.30 6.65
N PHE A 395 -11.72 -1.02 7.00
CA PHE A 395 -10.78 0.11 7.18
C PHE A 395 -9.91 0.67 6.03
N TYR A 396 -10.00 1.99 5.86
CA TYR A 396 -9.21 2.82 4.92
C TYR A 396 -9.16 2.29 3.48
N THR A 397 -10.23 2.53 2.75
CA THR A 397 -10.18 2.66 1.29
C THR A 397 -9.60 4.03 0.92
N PRO A 398 -8.77 4.16 -0.14
CA PRO A 398 -8.52 5.45 -0.75
C PRO A 398 -9.82 5.99 -1.34
N PHE A 399 -10.11 7.29 -1.15
CA PHE A 399 -11.38 7.91 -1.48
C PHE A 399 -11.76 7.74 -2.98
N PRO A 400 -13.05 7.52 -3.29
CA PRO A 400 -13.52 7.46 -4.67
C PRO A 400 -13.58 8.84 -5.35
N SER A 401 -12.49 9.21 -6.04
CA SER A 401 -12.30 10.43 -6.84
C SER A 401 -13.41 10.73 -7.87
N PRO A 402 -14.02 11.93 -7.87
CA PRO A 402 -15.05 12.35 -6.91
C PRO A 402 -16.34 12.79 -7.62
N VAL A 403 -17.27 13.45 -6.89
CA VAL A 403 -18.12 14.49 -7.49
C VAL A 403 -17.21 15.50 -8.21
N THR A 404 -17.67 16.23 -9.23
CA THR A 404 -16.84 17.26 -9.87
C THR A 404 -16.48 18.38 -8.86
N MET A 405 -15.25 18.36 -8.35
CA MET A 405 -14.80 19.28 -7.30
C MET A 405 -13.90 20.38 -7.85
N SER A 406 -14.20 21.62 -7.46
CA SER A 406 -13.43 22.79 -7.85
C SER A 406 -12.22 22.96 -6.92
N SER A 407 -11.05 22.49 -7.34
CA SER A 407 -9.78 22.80 -6.68
C SER A 407 -8.90 23.67 -7.57
N LYS A 408 -8.35 24.75 -7.03
CA LYS A 408 -7.38 25.63 -7.72
C LYS A 408 -6.03 25.53 -7.04
N SER A 409 -4.93 25.62 -7.79
CA SER A 409 -3.58 25.70 -7.23
C SER A 409 -3.44 26.95 -6.35
N TYR A 410 -2.71 26.84 -5.25
CA TYR A 410 -2.49 27.91 -4.28
C TYR A 410 -1.02 27.92 -3.85
N THR A 411 -0.32 29.02 -4.14
CA THR A 411 1.12 29.17 -3.86
C THR A 411 1.33 30.08 -2.66
N LEU A 412 1.98 29.54 -1.63
CA LEU A 412 2.25 30.17 -0.34
C LEU A 412 3.76 30.47 -0.21
N PRO A 413 4.16 31.74 0.03
CA PRO A 413 5.54 32.08 0.40
C PRO A 413 5.83 31.66 1.85
N LEU A 414 6.74 30.71 2.04
CA LEU A 414 7.16 30.20 3.34
C LEU A 414 8.36 30.99 3.91
N SER A 415 8.36 32.31 3.75
CA SER A 415 9.48 33.19 4.09
C SER A 415 10.83 32.63 3.56
N PHE A 416 11.85 32.49 4.40
CA PHE A 416 13.15 31.96 3.99
C PHE A 416 13.11 30.52 3.48
N ARG A 417 12.09 29.70 3.81
CA ARG A 417 11.97 28.31 3.31
C ARG A 417 11.56 28.24 1.83
N GLY A 418 11.29 29.38 1.18
CA GLY A 418 10.97 29.46 -0.26
C GLY A 418 9.48 29.42 -0.52
N TYR A 419 9.04 28.71 -1.56
CA TYR A 419 7.63 28.70 -1.99
C TYR A 419 7.07 27.28 -2.09
N ALA A 420 5.85 27.09 -1.61
CA ALA A 420 5.09 25.84 -1.66
C ALA A 420 3.77 26.03 -2.42
N GLN A 421 3.48 25.17 -3.38
CA GLN A 421 2.24 25.13 -4.16
C GLN A 421 1.37 23.97 -3.69
N GLY A 422 0.30 24.29 -2.97
CA GLY A 422 -0.78 23.39 -2.58
C GLY A 422 -2.05 23.66 -3.40
N ARG A 423 -3.21 23.36 -2.82
CA ARG A 423 -4.53 23.59 -3.42
C ARG A 423 -5.48 24.31 -2.48
N THR A 424 -6.34 25.16 -3.03
CA THR A 424 -7.58 25.61 -2.38
C THR A 424 -8.72 24.71 -2.84
N TYR A 425 -9.36 24.00 -1.91
CA TYR A 425 -10.62 23.32 -2.16
C TYR A 425 -11.77 24.32 -2.08
N HIS A 426 -12.70 24.25 -3.03
CA HIS A 426 -13.93 25.04 -3.02
C HIS A 426 -15.13 24.11 -2.94
N ASP A 427 -16.20 24.60 -2.32
CA ASP A 427 -17.49 23.93 -2.33
C ASP A 427 -18.04 23.82 -3.76
N SER A 428 -18.59 22.66 -4.12
CA SER A 428 -19.07 22.39 -5.48
C SER A 428 -20.41 23.04 -5.83
N SER A 429 -21.16 23.57 -4.85
CA SER A 429 -22.48 24.18 -5.07
C SER A 429 -22.43 25.71 -5.08
N THR A 430 -21.64 26.31 -4.18
CA THR A 430 -21.49 27.77 -4.00
C THR A 430 -20.22 28.33 -4.61
N GLY A 431 -19.19 27.49 -4.82
CA GLY A 431 -17.86 27.93 -5.26
C GLY A 431 -17.03 28.64 -4.18
N HIS A 432 -17.50 28.73 -2.93
CA HIS A 432 -16.74 29.35 -1.84
C HIS A 432 -15.51 28.49 -1.43
N PRO A 433 -14.37 29.11 -1.09
CA PRO A 433 -13.15 28.39 -0.71
C PRO A 433 -13.26 27.83 0.72
N GLN A 434 -13.19 26.51 0.86
CA GLN A 434 -13.37 25.78 2.13
C GLN A 434 -12.09 25.71 2.98
N CYS A 435 -10.96 25.38 2.35
CA CYS A 435 -9.65 25.28 3.00
C CYS A 435 -8.52 25.29 1.96
N HIS A 436 -7.31 25.60 2.42
CA HIS A 436 -6.07 25.31 1.70
C HIS A 436 -5.47 23.99 2.19
N PHE A 437 -4.79 23.28 1.30
CA PHE A 437 -4.22 21.96 1.56
C PHE A 437 -2.86 21.80 0.86
N PHE A 438 -1.88 21.30 1.60
CA PHE A 438 -0.55 20.96 1.12
C PHE A 438 -0.25 19.50 1.49
N GLY A 439 -0.28 18.61 0.50
CA GLY A 439 -0.07 17.17 0.69
C GLY A 439 1.34 16.74 0.30
N GLY A 440 2.01 16.02 1.20
CA GLY A 440 3.34 15.46 0.95
C GLY A 440 4.51 16.43 1.17
N ILE A 441 4.38 17.41 2.06
CA ILE A 441 5.51 18.27 2.46
C ILE A 441 6.52 17.42 3.25
N PRO A 442 7.79 17.29 2.84
CA PRO A 442 8.79 16.61 3.67
C PRO A 442 9.08 17.43 4.94
N TYR A 443 9.17 16.73 6.08
CA TYR A 443 9.58 17.31 7.38
C TYR A 443 10.99 16.85 7.81
N ALA A 444 11.52 15.80 7.18
CA ALA A 444 12.82 15.22 7.46
C ALA A 444 13.62 14.95 6.16
N LEU A 445 14.91 14.68 6.31
CA LEU A 445 15.71 14.05 5.26
C LEU A 445 15.41 12.53 5.20
N PRO A 446 15.55 11.87 4.04
CA PRO A 446 15.39 10.42 3.92
C PRO A 446 16.31 9.68 4.89
N ALA A 447 15.74 8.82 5.73
CA ALA A 447 16.47 8.09 6.76
C ALA A 447 16.98 6.74 6.24
N GLN A 448 18.10 6.25 6.79
CA GLN A 448 18.45 4.84 6.67
C GLN A 448 17.49 4.00 7.55
N ARG A 449 17.22 2.74 7.18
CA ARG A 449 16.37 1.88 8.00
C ARG A 449 16.95 1.68 9.40
N PHE A 450 16.06 1.61 10.39
CA PHE A 450 16.39 1.35 11.79
C PHE A 450 17.36 2.39 12.37
N GLN A 451 17.28 3.64 11.89
CA GLN A 451 18.00 4.81 12.41
C GLN A 451 17.03 6.01 12.44
N ARG A 452 17.19 6.90 13.42
CA ARG A 452 16.45 8.16 13.54
C ARG A 452 16.61 9.01 12.29
N ALA A 453 15.50 9.61 11.84
CA ALA A 453 15.54 10.55 10.73
C ALA A 453 16.24 11.86 11.14
N LYS A 454 16.82 12.57 10.18
CA LYS A 454 17.52 13.85 10.42
C LYS A 454 16.64 15.03 10.02
N PRO A 455 16.63 16.14 10.77
CA PRO A 455 15.86 17.34 10.44
C PRO A 455 16.27 17.92 9.08
N LEU A 456 15.35 18.64 8.44
CA LEU A 456 15.69 19.47 7.29
C LEU A 456 16.61 20.61 7.73
N PRO A 457 17.79 20.79 7.11
CA PRO A 457 18.75 21.80 7.54
C PRO A 457 18.18 23.22 7.41
N PRO A 458 18.68 24.22 8.15
CA PRO A 458 18.18 25.61 8.08
C PRO A 458 18.28 26.23 6.68
N CYS A 459 19.22 25.77 5.84
CA CYS A 459 19.37 26.16 4.45
C CYS A 459 18.39 25.47 3.48
N TYR A 460 17.58 24.50 3.92
CA TYR A 460 16.63 23.78 3.06
C TYR A 460 15.53 24.71 2.51
N ARG A 461 15.20 24.54 1.23
CA ARG A 461 14.17 25.32 0.51
C ARG A 461 13.22 24.37 -0.21
N TYR A 462 11.91 24.59 -0.09
CA TYR A 462 10.89 23.77 -0.75
C TYR A 462 10.77 24.09 -2.26
N GLY A 463 11.08 25.33 -2.65
CA GLY A 463 11.06 25.80 -4.04
C GLY A 463 11.37 27.29 -4.13
N THR A 464 11.47 27.81 -5.36
CA THR A 464 11.71 29.23 -5.65
C THR A 464 10.42 29.92 -6.10
N GLN A 465 10.40 31.25 -6.20
CA GLN A 465 9.22 31.98 -6.70
C GLN A 465 8.88 31.60 -8.16
N ALA A 466 9.90 31.34 -8.99
CA ALA A 466 9.73 30.94 -10.38
C ALA A 466 9.43 29.43 -10.56
N GLN A 467 9.76 28.61 -9.56
CA GLN A 467 9.51 27.17 -9.54
C GLN A 467 9.23 26.72 -8.09
N PRO A 468 7.98 26.85 -7.60
CA PRO A 468 7.61 26.45 -6.24
C PRO A 468 7.63 24.92 -6.09
N GLY A 469 7.79 24.45 -4.85
CA GLY A 469 7.67 23.03 -4.53
C GLY A 469 6.21 22.59 -4.65
N VAL A 470 5.94 21.50 -5.38
CA VAL A 470 4.57 21.08 -5.70
C VAL A 470 4.07 20.05 -4.68
N PHE A 471 3.19 20.50 -3.79
CA PHE A 471 2.55 19.72 -2.71
C PHE A 471 1.04 19.62 -2.94
N GLU A 472 0.65 19.41 -4.20
CA GLU A 472 -0.74 19.18 -4.64
C GLU A 472 -1.20 17.72 -4.52
N GLY A 473 -0.32 16.84 -4.01
CA GLY A 473 -0.53 15.40 -3.89
C GLY A 473 -1.04 15.00 -2.51
N ALA A 474 -0.47 13.92 -1.98
CA ALA A 474 -0.65 13.43 -0.61
C ALA A 474 0.70 12.82 -0.17
N CYS A 475 0.84 12.45 1.10
CA CYS A 475 2.08 11.81 1.56
C CYS A 475 2.34 10.47 0.86
N SER A 476 3.59 10.17 0.52
CA SER A 476 3.98 8.78 0.21
C SER A 476 3.66 7.87 1.40
N VAL A 477 3.17 6.66 1.13
CA VAL A 477 2.80 5.70 2.18
C VAL A 477 4.03 4.88 2.57
N CYS A 478 4.37 4.85 3.86
CA CYS A 478 5.49 4.03 4.37
C CYS A 478 5.23 2.53 4.14
N PRO A 479 6.26 1.69 3.93
CA PRO A 479 6.09 0.27 3.64
C PRO A 479 5.36 -0.44 4.78
N GLN A 480 4.27 -1.14 4.45
CA GLN A 480 3.36 -1.72 5.44
C GLN A 480 2.57 -2.90 4.85
N PRO A 481 2.19 -3.89 5.69
CA PRO A 481 1.28 -4.95 5.30
C PRO A 481 -0.13 -4.40 5.01
N ALA A 482 -0.90 -5.17 4.24
CA ALA A 482 -2.30 -4.93 3.98
C ALA A 482 -3.12 -4.75 5.28
N ALA A 483 -4.04 -3.79 5.27
CA ALA A 483 -4.88 -3.42 6.42
C ALA A 483 -5.96 -4.47 6.80
N GLY A 484 -5.93 -5.67 6.21
CA GLY A 484 -6.85 -6.77 6.52
C GLY A 484 -6.87 -7.88 5.46
N PRO A 485 -7.58 -8.99 5.71
CA PRO A 485 -7.75 -10.06 4.72
C PRO A 485 -8.34 -9.55 3.41
N GLY A 486 -7.88 -10.10 2.28
CA GLY A 486 -8.39 -9.76 0.94
C GLY A 486 -7.95 -8.39 0.40
N LYS A 487 -7.04 -7.69 1.08
CA LYS A 487 -6.40 -6.46 0.57
C LYS A 487 -4.99 -6.75 0.08
N GLU A 488 -4.58 -6.07 -1.00
CA GLU A 488 -3.19 -6.12 -1.48
C GLU A 488 -2.29 -5.29 -0.56
N ASP A 489 -1.04 -5.72 -0.36
CA ASP A 489 -0.03 -4.95 0.37
C ASP A 489 0.27 -3.64 -0.36
N GLN A 490 0.25 -2.53 0.38
CA GLN A 490 0.74 -1.27 -0.17
C GLN A 490 2.27 -1.31 -0.15
N ALA A 491 2.86 -1.63 -1.30
CA ALA A 491 4.31 -1.79 -1.49
C ALA A 491 5.14 -0.64 -0.88
N GLY A 492 4.57 0.57 -0.87
CA GLY A 492 5.07 1.73 -0.14
C GLY A 492 6.35 2.33 -0.71
N GLU A 493 6.80 3.40 -0.06
CA GLU A 493 8.07 4.07 -0.35
C GLU A 493 8.80 4.34 0.97
N GLU A 494 10.10 4.06 1.05
CA GLU A 494 10.88 4.32 2.27
C GLU A 494 11.11 5.84 2.49
N ASP A 495 11.02 6.64 1.44
CA ASP A 495 11.07 8.11 1.44
C ASP A 495 9.70 8.74 1.84
N CYS A 496 9.08 8.21 2.90
CA CYS A 496 7.73 8.54 3.33
C CYS A 496 7.62 9.66 4.39
N LEU A 497 8.73 10.25 4.84
CA LEU A 497 8.76 11.19 5.97
C LEU A 497 8.24 12.59 5.61
N GLN A 498 6.93 12.64 5.42
CA GLN A 498 6.15 13.73 4.85
C GLN A 498 4.90 14.00 5.70
N CYS A 499 4.37 15.22 5.64
CA CYS A 499 3.11 15.59 6.27
C CYS A 499 2.11 16.23 5.30
N ASN A 500 0.84 16.02 5.63
CA ASN A 500 -0.30 16.73 5.06
C ASN A 500 -0.62 17.93 5.98
N VAL A 501 -0.71 19.13 5.43
CA VAL A 501 -1.08 20.36 6.16
C VAL A 501 -2.40 20.89 5.62
N TRP A 502 -3.42 20.95 6.48
CA TRP A 502 -4.72 21.54 6.20
C TRP A 502 -4.85 22.89 6.90
N VAL A 503 -5.26 23.93 6.16
CA VAL A 503 -5.32 25.32 6.66
C VAL A 503 -6.71 25.90 6.38
N PRO A 504 -7.42 26.49 7.36
CA PRO A 504 -8.70 27.15 7.12
C PRO A 504 -8.56 28.35 6.18
N THR A 505 -9.62 28.69 5.47
CA THR A 505 -9.71 29.93 4.67
C THR A 505 -10.15 31.12 5.52
N GLY A 506 -9.64 32.30 5.21
CA GLY A 506 -9.88 33.53 5.97
C GLY A 506 -8.88 33.74 7.12
N GLU A 507 -9.16 34.73 7.96
CA GLU A 507 -8.29 35.15 9.05
C GLU A 507 -8.46 34.27 10.30
N ALA A 508 -7.39 34.18 11.10
CA ALA A 508 -7.38 33.49 12.38
C ALA A 508 -8.35 34.16 13.39
N PRO A 509 -8.74 33.49 14.48
CA PRO A 509 -9.66 34.07 15.47
C PRO A 509 -9.09 35.37 16.05
N GLU A 510 -9.97 36.36 16.23
CA GLU A 510 -9.60 37.71 16.69
C GLU A 510 -8.78 37.68 18.00
N GLY A 511 -7.79 38.57 18.09
CA GLY A 511 -6.87 38.64 19.24
C GLY A 511 -5.75 37.59 19.25
N ARG A 512 -5.63 36.72 18.23
CA ARG A 512 -4.59 35.69 18.15
C ARG A 512 -3.55 35.97 17.06
N VAL A 513 -2.32 35.49 17.30
CA VAL A 513 -1.17 35.63 16.37
C VAL A 513 -1.28 34.67 15.18
N GLY A 514 -2.09 33.62 15.29
CA GLY A 514 -2.35 32.65 14.23
C GLY A 514 -3.46 31.66 14.59
N TRP A 515 -3.76 30.75 13.66
CA TRP A 515 -4.69 29.66 13.87
C TRP A 515 -4.19 28.68 14.94
N PRO A 516 -5.03 28.20 15.87
CA PRO A 516 -4.71 27.05 16.71
C PRO A 516 -4.28 25.85 15.88
N VAL A 517 -3.32 25.08 16.39
CA VAL A 517 -2.74 23.93 15.67
C VAL A 517 -3.15 22.63 16.34
N LEU A 518 -3.61 21.68 15.52
CA LEU A 518 -3.80 20.27 15.89
C LEU A 518 -2.76 19.43 15.14
N PHE A 519 -1.73 18.99 15.85
CA PHE A 519 -0.79 17.99 15.35
C PHE A 519 -1.43 16.61 15.53
N TRP A 520 -1.70 15.91 14.44
CA TRP A 520 -2.56 14.73 14.42
C TRP A 520 -1.83 13.45 14.00
N ILE A 521 -1.77 12.47 14.89
CA ILE A 521 -1.16 11.16 14.65
C ILE A 521 -2.24 10.14 14.25
N HIS A 522 -2.08 9.52 13.08
CA HIS A 522 -3.01 8.49 12.59
C HIS A 522 -2.86 7.14 13.31
N GLY A 523 -3.96 6.38 13.34
CA GLY A 523 -4.01 5.02 13.86
C GLY A 523 -3.48 3.94 12.91
N GLY A 524 -3.86 2.68 13.18
CA GLY A 524 -3.49 1.49 12.39
C GLY A 524 -2.56 0.50 13.12
N PHE A 525 -2.76 0.27 14.42
CA PHE A 525 -2.03 -0.71 15.25
C PHE A 525 -0.50 -0.52 15.34
N LEU A 526 0.04 0.62 14.90
CA LEU A 526 1.48 0.83 14.57
C LEU A 526 2.00 -0.09 13.44
N GLN A 527 1.15 -0.92 12.82
CA GLN A 527 1.54 -1.86 11.76
C GLN A 527 1.29 -1.29 10.36
N TRP A 528 0.26 -0.48 10.21
CA TRP A 528 -0.19 0.13 8.95
C TRP A 528 -0.82 1.51 9.25
N GLY A 529 -1.16 2.28 8.21
CA GLY A 529 -1.78 3.60 8.35
C GLY A 529 -1.17 4.66 7.43
N THR A 530 -1.86 5.80 7.32
CA THR A 530 -1.43 6.97 6.54
C THR A 530 -2.22 8.22 6.95
N PRO A 531 -1.63 9.43 6.91
CA PRO A 531 -2.36 10.69 7.08
C PRO A 531 -3.30 11.01 5.90
N ASN A 532 -3.29 10.22 4.83
CA ASN A 532 -4.07 10.45 3.61
C ASN A 532 -5.55 10.07 3.73
N GLY A 533 -5.96 9.42 4.84
CA GLY A 533 -7.35 9.06 5.11
C GLY A 533 -8.22 10.17 5.72
N LEU A 534 -7.65 11.35 5.95
CA LEU A 534 -8.36 12.52 6.47
C LEU A 534 -8.93 13.37 5.34
N ASN A 535 -10.16 13.87 5.52
CA ASN A 535 -10.79 14.81 4.60
C ASN A 535 -11.50 15.91 5.40
N LEU A 536 -10.74 16.96 5.71
CA LEU A 536 -11.11 17.95 6.73
C LEU A 536 -11.84 19.19 6.18
N ARG A 537 -12.31 19.14 4.93
CA ARG A 537 -12.89 20.33 4.26
C ARG A 537 -14.08 20.88 5.03
N SER A 538 -15.07 20.03 5.29
CA SER A 538 -16.28 20.39 6.04
C SER A 538 -15.95 20.80 7.49
N LEU A 539 -15.00 20.12 8.14
CA LEU A 539 -14.50 20.53 9.45
C LEU A 539 -13.98 21.97 9.44
N LEU A 540 -13.19 22.37 8.44
CA LEU A 540 -12.56 23.68 8.37
C LEU A 540 -13.42 24.79 7.74
N SER A 541 -14.54 24.46 7.09
CA SER A 541 -15.47 25.43 6.49
C SER A 541 -16.84 25.55 7.18
N ASP A 542 -17.35 24.47 7.77
CA ASP A 542 -18.74 24.34 8.26
C ASP A 542 -18.80 24.12 9.78
N SER A 543 -17.77 23.51 10.39
CA SER A 543 -17.77 23.26 11.85
C SER A 543 -17.30 24.46 12.69
N PRO A 544 -17.70 24.53 13.99
CA PRO A 544 -17.11 25.45 14.96
C PRO A 544 -15.59 25.26 15.22
N THR A 545 -15.00 24.14 14.79
CA THR A 545 -13.63 23.71 15.14
C THR A 545 -12.63 24.01 14.02
N ARG A 546 -12.50 25.31 13.71
CA ARG A 546 -11.60 25.79 12.65
C ARG A 546 -10.17 25.95 13.21
N CYS A 547 -9.25 25.12 12.73
CA CYS A 547 -7.85 25.04 13.18
C CYS A 547 -6.94 24.60 12.01
N ILE A 548 -5.63 24.79 12.13
CA ILE A 548 -4.66 24.16 11.22
C ILE A 548 -4.41 22.73 11.69
N VAL A 549 -4.45 21.76 10.78
CA VAL A 549 -4.19 20.35 11.10
C VAL A 549 -2.97 19.86 10.35
N VAL A 550 -1.96 19.39 11.08
CA VAL A 550 -0.73 18.78 10.54
C VAL A 550 -0.75 17.29 10.83
N ALA A 551 -0.79 16.47 9.78
CA ALA A 551 -0.83 15.02 9.89
C ALA A 551 0.39 14.39 9.18
N PRO A 552 1.42 13.93 9.91
CA PRO A 552 2.57 13.23 9.33
C PRO A 552 2.28 11.78 8.99
N ALA A 553 2.98 11.26 7.99
CA ALA A 553 3.30 9.85 7.88
C ALA A 553 4.57 9.56 8.71
N TYR A 554 4.60 8.43 9.40
CA TYR A 554 5.72 7.95 10.22
C TYR A 554 5.98 6.48 9.92
N ARG A 555 7.20 5.97 10.16
CA ARG A 555 7.52 4.56 9.88
C ARG A 555 6.73 3.62 10.80
N LEU A 556 6.32 2.49 10.23
CA LEU A 556 5.36 1.52 10.81
C LEU A 556 5.94 0.10 10.76
N ASN A 557 5.35 -0.82 11.52
CA ASN A 557 5.75 -2.22 11.60
C ASN A 557 7.28 -2.32 11.85
N VAL A 558 7.96 -3.31 11.27
CA VAL A 558 9.43 -3.49 11.31
C VAL A 558 10.21 -2.20 11.05
N PHE A 559 9.75 -1.34 10.13
CA PHE A 559 10.47 -0.12 9.75
C PHE A 559 10.42 0.97 10.81
N GLY A 560 9.38 0.96 11.67
CA GLY A 560 9.19 1.93 12.76
C GLY A 560 9.52 1.40 14.15
N PHE A 561 9.39 0.09 14.36
CA PHE A 561 9.22 -0.52 15.68
C PHE A 561 9.93 -1.87 15.83
N LEU A 562 11.02 -2.09 15.08
CA LEU A 562 11.95 -3.19 15.35
C LEU A 562 12.77 -2.88 16.62
N GLY A 563 12.62 -3.70 17.66
CA GLY A 563 13.47 -3.70 18.85
C GLY A 563 14.43 -4.90 18.86
N SER A 564 15.68 -4.69 19.26
CA SER A 564 16.67 -5.76 19.49
C SER A 564 17.75 -5.27 20.46
N ARG A 565 17.96 -6.00 21.56
CA ARG A 565 19.10 -5.80 22.48
C ARG A 565 20.44 -5.91 21.74
N GLN A 566 20.59 -6.95 20.91
CA GLN A 566 21.81 -7.24 20.16
C GLN A 566 22.24 -6.10 19.23
N LEU A 567 21.29 -5.37 18.62
CA LEU A 567 21.62 -4.21 17.78
C LEU A 567 21.86 -2.94 18.59
N ASP A 568 21.14 -2.73 19.69
CA ASP A 568 21.27 -1.58 20.59
C ASP A 568 22.68 -1.51 21.21
N ASP A 569 23.11 -2.63 21.82
CA ASP A 569 24.40 -2.72 22.52
C ASP A 569 25.62 -2.57 21.58
N ALA A 570 25.49 -3.02 20.32
CA ALA A 570 26.64 -3.27 19.44
C ALA A 570 26.74 -2.37 18.20
N CYS A 571 25.65 -1.75 17.75
CA CYS A 571 25.66 -0.85 16.59
C CYS A 571 25.71 0.64 16.96
N GLY A 572 25.46 0.99 18.23
CA GLY A 572 25.46 2.38 18.69
C GLY A 572 24.56 3.27 17.82
N THR A 573 25.06 4.43 17.38
CA THR A 573 24.28 5.38 16.56
C THR A 573 23.88 4.87 15.17
N ASP A 574 24.35 3.70 14.73
CA ASP A 574 23.88 3.07 13.50
C ASP A 574 22.59 2.27 13.68
N TYR A 575 22.10 2.06 14.90
CA TYR A 575 20.77 1.49 15.17
C TYR A 575 19.96 2.37 16.13
N ASP A 576 18.63 2.33 15.99
CA ASP A 576 17.68 2.97 16.88
C ASP A 576 16.41 2.14 17.00
N ALA A 577 15.95 1.91 18.23
CA ALA A 577 14.60 1.47 18.51
C ALA A 577 13.56 2.60 18.35
N ASN A 578 12.27 2.26 18.31
CA ASN A 578 11.14 3.20 18.30
C ASN A 578 11.21 4.31 17.23
N VAL A 579 11.89 4.11 16.09
CA VAL A 579 12.09 5.18 15.09
C VAL A 579 10.78 5.75 14.52
N GLY A 580 9.67 5.02 14.56
CA GLY A 580 8.34 5.55 14.24
C GLY A 580 7.85 6.63 15.22
N PHE A 581 8.22 6.55 16.51
CA PHE A 581 7.98 7.64 17.48
C PHE A 581 8.98 8.79 17.30
N TRP A 582 10.23 8.51 16.92
CA TRP A 582 11.20 9.56 16.59
C TRP A 582 10.80 10.35 15.33
N ASP A 583 10.24 9.69 14.31
CA ASP A 583 9.66 10.32 13.12
C ASP A 583 8.52 11.28 13.48
N GLN A 584 7.57 10.81 14.29
CA GLN A 584 6.48 11.64 14.83
C GLN A 584 7.01 12.83 15.64
N ARG A 585 8.03 12.61 16.49
CA ARG A 585 8.63 13.67 17.32
C ARG A 585 9.32 14.73 16.46
N LEU A 586 10.01 14.31 15.41
CA LEU A 586 10.65 15.19 14.43
C LEU A 586 9.61 15.98 13.61
N ALA A 587 8.50 15.37 13.22
CA ALA A 587 7.39 16.07 12.59
C ALA A 587 6.71 17.10 13.52
N LEU A 588 6.63 16.81 14.82
CA LEU A 588 6.10 17.72 15.85
C LEU A 588 7.05 18.92 16.08
N GLN A 589 8.37 18.68 16.09
CA GLN A 589 9.39 19.74 16.12
C GLN A 589 9.36 20.59 14.84
N TRP A 590 9.30 19.96 13.67
CA TRP A 590 9.10 20.65 12.38
C TRP A 590 7.83 21.51 12.38
N THR A 591 6.75 21.03 12.99
CA THR A 591 5.51 21.80 13.13
C THR A 591 5.75 23.06 13.95
N HIS A 592 6.34 22.94 15.14
CA HIS A 592 6.69 24.09 15.98
C HIS A 592 7.60 25.11 15.27
N GLU A 593 8.60 24.64 14.51
CA GLU A 593 9.52 25.51 13.76
C GLU A 593 8.91 26.20 12.52
N ASN A 594 7.90 25.62 11.87
CA ASN A 594 7.50 26.02 10.52
C ASN A 594 6.01 26.36 10.35
N ILE A 595 5.13 26.05 11.31
CA ILE A 595 3.67 26.22 11.12
C ILE A 595 3.22 27.69 11.05
N ALA A 596 4.03 28.61 11.60
CA ALA A 596 3.81 30.05 11.45
C ALA A 596 3.78 30.50 9.98
N TYR A 597 4.54 29.85 9.09
CA TYR A 597 4.53 30.14 7.65
C TYR A 597 3.23 29.73 6.94
N PHE A 598 2.39 28.93 7.61
CA PHE A 598 1.05 28.54 7.17
C PHE A 598 -0.05 29.32 7.90
N GLY A 599 0.31 30.34 8.69
CA GLY A 599 -0.62 31.13 9.51
C GLY A 599 -0.99 30.48 10.85
N GLY A 600 -0.22 29.51 11.33
CA GLY A 600 -0.47 28.80 12.59
C GLY A 600 0.25 29.39 13.80
N ASP A 601 -0.39 29.33 14.95
CA ASP A 601 0.21 29.65 16.24
C ASP A 601 1.08 28.49 16.74
N ALA A 602 2.39 28.62 16.55
CA ALA A 602 3.39 27.64 16.99
C ALA A 602 3.45 27.47 18.52
N ALA A 603 3.03 28.47 19.30
CA ALA A 603 2.99 28.37 20.75
C ALA A 603 1.76 27.62 21.26
N ASN A 604 0.73 27.42 20.43
CA ASN A 604 -0.56 26.83 20.78
C ASN A 604 -0.83 25.49 20.08
N ILE A 605 0.13 24.55 20.16
CA ILE A 605 0.01 23.22 19.57
C ILE A 605 -0.75 22.25 20.50
N THR A 606 -1.79 21.65 19.94
CA THR A 606 -2.54 20.52 20.49
C THR A 606 -2.00 19.22 19.90
N LEU A 607 -1.67 18.25 20.74
CA LEU A 607 -1.23 16.91 20.33
C LEU A 607 -2.43 15.95 20.33
N GLY A 608 -2.89 15.53 19.15
CA GLY A 608 -4.05 14.64 19.01
C GLY A 608 -3.75 13.37 18.22
N GLY A 609 -4.58 12.35 18.41
CA GLY A 609 -4.48 11.11 17.65
C GLY A 609 -5.59 10.12 17.98
N TYR A 610 -5.72 9.10 17.13
CA TYR A 610 -6.76 8.07 17.21
C TYR A 610 -6.15 6.68 17.25
N SER A 611 -6.70 5.74 18.06
CA SER A 611 -6.23 4.35 18.10
C SER A 611 -4.73 4.26 18.46
N ALA A 612 -3.92 3.56 17.67
CA ALA A 612 -2.46 3.58 17.76
C ALA A 612 -1.83 4.99 17.69
N GLY A 613 -2.52 5.97 17.10
CA GLY A 613 -2.17 7.38 17.15
C GLY A 613 -2.43 8.00 18.53
N SER A 614 -3.49 7.60 19.24
CA SER A 614 -3.74 7.98 20.65
C SER A 614 -2.75 7.29 21.62
N HIS A 615 -2.38 6.05 21.34
CA HIS A 615 -1.25 5.38 22.01
C HIS A 615 0.06 6.16 21.78
N SER A 616 0.29 6.64 20.56
CA SER A 616 1.42 7.51 20.23
C SER A 616 1.34 8.87 20.95
N VAL A 617 0.17 9.49 21.06
CA VAL A 617 -0.04 10.74 21.84
C VAL A 617 0.44 10.58 23.28
N PHE A 618 0.13 9.46 23.94
CA PHE A 618 0.66 9.20 25.28
C PHE A 618 2.19 9.18 25.30
N HIS A 619 2.84 8.44 24.42
CA HIS A 619 4.31 8.35 24.41
C HIS A 619 4.98 9.69 24.00
N GLN A 620 4.42 10.42 23.04
CA GLN A 620 4.89 11.77 22.68
C GLN A 620 4.74 12.77 23.84
N LEU A 621 3.61 12.75 24.55
CA LEU A 621 3.39 13.58 25.74
C LEU A 621 4.32 13.16 26.89
N SER A 622 4.49 11.86 27.12
CA SER A 622 5.41 11.28 28.11
C SER A 622 6.85 11.73 27.91
N TYR A 623 7.27 11.84 26.65
CA TYR A 623 8.57 12.37 26.26
C TYR A 623 8.64 13.89 26.45
N ASP A 624 7.65 14.64 25.96
CA ASP A 624 7.60 16.11 26.06
C ASP A 624 7.60 16.58 27.52
N LEU A 625 6.79 15.96 28.39
CA LEU A 625 6.74 16.16 29.86
C LEU A 625 8.08 15.90 30.56
N GLY A 626 8.98 15.11 29.96
CA GLY A 626 10.31 14.83 30.48
C GLY A 626 11.39 15.86 30.09
N LEU A 627 11.12 16.77 29.15
CA LEU A 627 12.07 17.81 28.73
C LEU A 627 12.04 19.04 29.65
N SER A 628 12.97 19.99 29.44
CA SER A 628 12.85 21.36 29.98
C SER A 628 11.68 22.10 29.33
N ASP A 629 11.13 23.10 30.02
CA ASP A 629 9.94 23.84 29.56
C ASP A 629 10.20 24.62 28.24
N GLU A 630 11.45 25.06 28.01
CA GLU A 630 11.92 25.67 26.75
C GLU A 630 11.84 24.74 25.54
N LYS A 631 11.96 23.41 25.77
CA LYS A 631 11.99 22.38 24.73
C LYS A 631 10.64 21.66 24.58
N ALA A 632 9.64 22.08 25.36
CA ALA A 632 8.32 21.47 25.45
C ALA A 632 7.30 22.20 24.57
N VAL A 633 6.82 21.50 23.55
CA VAL A 633 5.99 22.11 22.48
C VAL A 633 4.50 21.75 22.61
N VAL A 634 4.15 20.76 23.42
CA VAL A 634 2.75 20.36 23.62
C VAL A 634 2.11 21.22 24.70
N LYS A 635 0.95 21.83 24.42
CA LYS A 635 0.17 22.56 25.44
C LYS A 635 -1.02 21.77 25.99
N ARG A 636 -1.65 20.94 25.15
CA ARG A 636 -2.87 20.16 25.46
C ARG A 636 -2.88 18.88 24.62
N ALA A 637 -3.59 17.84 25.07
CA ALA A 637 -3.60 16.53 24.42
C ALA A 637 -5.01 15.95 24.15
N MET A 638 -5.13 15.11 23.12
CA MET A 638 -6.36 14.37 22.78
C MET A 638 -6.04 12.90 22.48
N MET A 639 -6.57 12.00 23.31
CA MET A 639 -6.36 10.55 23.25
C MET A 639 -7.66 9.82 22.88
N LEU A 640 -7.97 9.78 21.59
CA LEU A 640 -9.24 9.25 21.09
C LEU A 640 -9.14 7.73 20.86
N SER A 641 -10.04 6.97 21.50
CA SER A 641 -10.07 5.49 21.48
C SER A 641 -8.71 4.80 21.66
N ASN A 642 -7.91 5.29 22.61
CA ASN A 642 -6.83 4.54 23.26
C ASN A 642 -6.47 5.14 24.63
N GLY A 643 -5.76 4.37 25.46
CA GLY A 643 -5.27 4.77 26.77
C GLY A 643 -4.38 3.69 27.37
N PRO A 644 -3.05 3.83 27.33
CA PRO A 644 -2.14 2.78 27.80
C PRO A 644 -2.09 2.72 29.33
N GLY A 645 -1.95 1.50 29.84
CA GLY A 645 -1.68 1.21 31.25
C GLY A 645 -0.79 -0.02 31.41
N MET A 646 0.12 -0.23 30.47
CA MET A 646 1.02 -1.37 30.43
C MET A 646 2.37 -0.91 29.87
N GLN A 647 3.45 -1.28 30.55
CA GLN A 647 4.81 -0.95 30.12
C GLN A 647 5.11 -1.75 28.84
N PRO A 648 5.66 -1.14 27.77
CA PRO A 648 6.03 -1.88 26.57
C PRO A 648 7.18 -2.86 26.85
N LYS A 649 7.27 -3.94 26.05
CA LYS A 649 8.32 -4.98 26.13
C LYS A 649 9.72 -4.35 26.24
N SER A 650 10.64 -4.94 27.00
CA SER A 650 12.05 -4.53 26.93
C SER A 650 12.67 -4.93 25.59
N LEU A 651 13.83 -4.36 25.25
CA LEU A 651 14.66 -4.81 24.13
C LEU A 651 15.02 -6.29 24.22
N ASP A 652 15.10 -6.83 25.43
CA ASP A 652 15.38 -8.24 25.72
C ASP A 652 14.18 -9.15 25.40
N GLU A 653 12.95 -8.72 25.73
CA GLU A 653 11.73 -9.43 25.29
C GLU A 653 11.43 -9.22 23.78
N ALA A 654 11.97 -8.17 23.17
CA ALA A 654 11.88 -7.93 21.73
C ALA A 654 12.90 -8.76 20.93
N GLN A 655 13.99 -9.22 21.55
CA GLN A 655 15.02 -10.02 20.88
C GLN A 655 14.45 -11.33 20.29
N ASP A 656 13.50 -12.01 20.96
CA ASP A 656 12.78 -13.16 20.40
C ASP A 656 12.06 -12.85 19.07
N GLN A 657 11.51 -11.63 18.93
CA GLN A 657 10.84 -11.16 17.71
C GLN A 657 11.86 -10.81 16.62
N PHE A 658 12.99 -10.22 16.99
CA PHE A 658 14.11 -9.99 16.07
C PHE A 658 14.69 -11.29 15.51
N GLU A 659 14.89 -12.30 16.35
CA GLU A 659 15.43 -13.61 15.94
C GLU A 659 14.45 -14.40 15.05
N GLU A 660 13.14 -14.37 15.35
CA GLU A 660 12.14 -14.96 14.44
C GLU A 660 12.11 -14.22 13.08
N LEU A 661 12.30 -12.90 13.05
CA LEU A 661 12.42 -12.15 11.80
C LEU A 661 13.68 -12.55 11.01
N MET A 662 14.84 -12.71 11.67
CA MET A 662 16.08 -13.14 11.00
C MET A 662 15.92 -14.56 10.43
N GLN A 663 15.31 -15.47 11.20
CA GLN A 663 15.00 -16.83 10.76
C GLN A 663 14.09 -16.84 9.52
N VAL A 664 13.02 -16.04 9.50
CA VAL A 664 12.07 -15.96 8.37
C VAL A 664 12.71 -15.32 7.13
N LEU A 665 13.67 -14.40 7.30
CA LEU A 665 14.45 -13.80 6.22
C LEU A 665 15.65 -14.64 5.76
N GLY A 666 15.96 -15.75 6.44
CA GLY A 666 17.13 -16.58 6.13
C GLY A 666 18.48 -15.90 6.43
N ILE A 667 18.51 -14.93 7.34
CA ILE A 667 19.74 -14.28 7.83
C ILE A 667 20.31 -15.17 8.95
N ASP A 668 21.57 -15.57 8.82
CA ASP A 668 22.26 -16.43 9.79
C ASP A 668 22.43 -15.68 11.14
N SER A 669 21.98 -16.30 12.23
CA SER A 669 22.04 -15.71 13.58
C SER A 669 23.44 -15.70 14.20
N LYS A 670 24.43 -16.32 13.54
CA LYS A 670 25.85 -16.32 13.95
C LYS A 670 26.65 -15.12 13.46
N LEU A 671 26.02 -14.21 12.72
CA LEU A 671 26.68 -13.04 12.15
C LEU A 671 26.84 -11.93 13.19
N GLU A 672 27.96 -11.21 13.11
CA GLU A 672 28.19 -10.03 13.95
C GLU A 672 27.06 -8.99 13.79
N PRO A 673 26.64 -8.29 14.86
CA PRO A 673 25.45 -7.41 14.84
C PRO A 673 25.45 -6.39 13.69
N ALA A 674 26.61 -5.80 13.39
CA ALA A 674 26.77 -4.86 12.29
C ALA A 674 26.61 -5.50 10.90
N GLU A 675 27.03 -6.76 10.71
CA GLU A 675 26.81 -7.49 9.45
C GLU A 675 25.34 -7.92 9.31
N THR A 676 24.71 -8.34 10.41
CA THR A 676 23.28 -8.65 10.48
C THR A 676 22.43 -7.43 10.10
N LEU A 677 22.72 -6.27 10.69
CA LEU A 677 22.09 -4.99 10.34
C LEU A 677 22.36 -4.58 8.89
N GLY A 678 23.59 -4.80 8.40
CA GLY A 678 23.96 -4.57 7.00
C GLY A 678 23.14 -5.42 6.01
N LYS A 679 22.96 -6.71 6.30
CA LYS A 679 22.12 -7.61 5.49
C LYS A 679 20.64 -7.24 5.57
N LEU A 680 20.11 -6.97 6.76
CA LEU A 680 18.72 -6.54 6.95
C LEU A 680 18.40 -5.22 6.23
N ARG A 681 19.38 -4.30 6.13
CA ARG A 681 19.30 -3.07 5.32
C ARG A 681 19.32 -3.34 3.81
N ALA A 682 19.90 -4.45 3.35
CA ALA A 682 19.96 -4.82 1.94
C ALA A 682 18.71 -5.57 1.41
N VAL A 683 17.92 -6.20 2.29
CA VAL A 683 16.65 -6.88 1.91
C VAL A 683 15.68 -5.87 1.27
N PRO A 684 14.93 -6.20 0.20
CA PRO A 684 13.84 -5.36 -0.31
C PRO A 684 12.74 -5.11 0.74
N ALA A 685 12.22 -3.88 0.82
CA ALA A 685 11.19 -3.53 1.82
C ALA A 685 9.93 -4.42 1.76
N SER A 686 9.50 -4.82 0.54
CA SER A 686 8.39 -5.75 0.35
C SER A 686 8.62 -7.14 0.95
N GLU A 687 9.87 -7.62 0.97
CA GLU A 687 10.23 -8.93 1.50
C GLU A 687 10.25 -8.91 3.05
N ILE A 688 10.61 -7.78 3.66
CA ILE A 688 10.44 -7.55 5.11
C ILE A 688 8.96 -7.49 5.49
N VAL A 689 8.11 -6.83 4.68
CA VAL A 689 6.65 -6.82 4.89
C VAL A 689 6.10 -8.25 4.81
N GLU A 690 6.47 -9.02 3.78
CA GLU A 690 6.03 -10.41 3.60
C GLU A 690 6.52 -11.32 4.75
N ALA A 691 7.75 -11.11 5.25
CA ALA A 691 8.28 -11.80 6.42
C ALA A 691 7.44 -11.52 7.68
N SER A 692 7.05 -10.27 7.93
CA SER A 692 6.14 -9.90 9.04
C SER A 692 4.73 -10.51 8.92
N GLY A 693 4.37 -11.06 7.76
CA GLY A 693 3.16 -11.86 7.56
C GLY A 693 3.30 -13.33 7.99
N LYS A 694 4.52 -13.86 8.08
CA LYS A 694 4.83 -15.29 8.33
C LYS A 694 5.24 -15.58 9.78
N MET A 695 5.66 -14.56 10.53
CA MET A 695 6.06 -14.66 11.94
C MET A 695 4.89 -15.02 12.88
N LYS A 696 5.21 -15.55 14.05
CA LYS A 696 4.28 -15.72 15.18
C LYS A 696 4.21 -14.45 16.02
N LEU A 697 5.37 -13.84 16.32
CA LEU A 697 5.48 -12.57 17.04
C LEU A 697 5.30 -11.38 16.09
N HIS A 698 4.17 -11.35 15.39
CA HIS A 698 3.97 -10.52 14.18
C HIS A 698 3.39 -9.12 14.44
N GLN A 699 3.66 -8.50 15.60
CA GLN A 699 3.19 -7.16 15.95
C GLN A 699 4.39 -6.35 16.46
N PHE A 700 4.88 -5.42 15.65
CA PHE A 700 6.04 -4.59 15.97
C PHE A 700 5.55 -3.29 16.62
N ARG A 701 5.80 -3.12 17.91
CA ARG A 701 5.23 -2.04 18.73
C ARG A 701 6.33 -1.25 19.42
N ALA A 702 5.92 -0.22 20.17
CA ALA A 702 6.76 0.40 21.18
C ALA A 702 7.53 -0.65 21.99
N VAL A 703 8.82 -0.39 22.23
CA VAL A 703 9.66 -1.11 23.18
C VAL A 703 10.18 -0.15 24.23
N THR A 704 10.47 -0.65 25.42
CA THR A 704 11.16 0.09 26.48
C THR A 704 12.65 0.13 26.13
N ASP A 705 13.08 1.27 25.57
CA ASP A 705 14.43 1.54 25.07
C ASP A 705 15.24 2.48 25.99
N GLY A 706 14.64 2.98 27.08
CA GLY A 706 15.24 3.98 27.97
C GLY A 706 15.33 5.39 27.38
N ALA A 707 15.48 5.52 26.06
CA ALA A 707 15.71 6.77 25.34
C ALA A 707 14.42 7.53 24.96
N PHE A 708 13.41 6.86 24.39
CA PHE A 708 12.09 7.45 24.13
C PHE A 708 11.05 6.96 25.15
N VAL A 709 11.12 5.67 25.50
CA VAL A 709 10.23 4.98 26.43
C VAL A 709 11.04 4.60 27.67
N ARG A 710 10.94 5.46 28.71
CA ARG A 710 11.60 5.27 30.00
C ARG A 710 11.16 3.95 30.67
N HIS A 711 12.08 3.29 31.38
CA HIS A 711 11.82 2.00 32.05
C HIS A 711 10.65 2.02 33.04
N GLY A 712 10.56 3.07 33.87
CA GLY A 712 9.46 3.28 34.83
C GLY A 712 8.31 4.12 34.30
N LEU A 713 8.07 4.22 32.98
CA LEU A 713 7.08 5.17 32.43
C LEU A 713 5.66 4.96 32.97
N LEU A 714 5.22 3.71 33.12
CA LEU A 714 3.91 3.41 33.73
C LEU A 714 3.95 3.47 35.27
N GLU A 715 5.14 3.44 35.87
CA GLU A 715 5.35 3.68 37.30
C GLU A 715 5.17 5.18 37.64
N GLU A 716 5.62 6.09 36.77
CA GLU A 716 5.44 7.55 36.91
C GLU A 716 3.95 7.97 37.05
N LEU A 717 3.02 7.19 36.49
CA LEU A 717 1.58 7.36 36.71
C LEU A 717 1.18 6.94 38.13
N SER A 718 1.70 5.80 38.59
CA SER A 718 1.40 5.21 39.91
C SER A 718 1.97 6.02 41.08
N ASN A 719 3.18 6.57 40.92
CA ASN A 719 3.89 7.31 41.97
C ASN A 719 3.62 8.82 41.95
N GLY A 720 2.96 9.33 40.90
CA GLY A 720 2.47 10.71 40.81
C GLY A 720 3.37 11.67 40.03
N VAL A 721 4.59 11.27 39.67
CA VAL A 721 5.55 12.08 38.88
C VAL A 721 4.95 12.55 37.55
N TYR A 722 4.15 11.72 36.88
CA TYR A 722 3.46 12.08 35.64
C TYR A 722 2.38 13.16 35.89
N ALA A 723 1.60 12.99 36.96
CA ALA A 723 0.55 13.93 37.36
C ALA A 723 1.14 15.29 37.77
N GLU A 724 2.27 15.30 38.47
CA GLU A 724 3.01 16.53 38.79
C GLU A 724 3.46 17.26 37.53
N ARG A 725 4.10 16.56 36.57
CA ARG A 725 4.54 17.14 35.29
C ARG A 725 3.37 17.71 34.47
N MET A 726 2.22 17.02 34.46
CA MET A 726 0.98 17.56 33.85
C MET A 726 0.51 18.84 34.54
N LYS A 727 0.42 18.86 35.87
CA LYS A 727 0.01 20.03 36.67
C LYS A 727 0.94 21.22 36.46
N ARG A 728 2.26 21.02 36.51
CA ARG A 728 3.28 22.08 36.31
C ARG A 728 3.11 22.84 34.99
N ARG A 729 2.63 22.17 33.95
CA ARG A 729 2.42 22.73 32.61
C ARG A 729 0.95 22.97 32.24
N ASN A 730 0.01 22.75 33.16
CA ASN A 730 -1.44 22.80 32.92
C ASN A 730 -1.90 21.99 31.69
N ILE A 731 -1.33 20.80 31.47
CA ILE A 731 -1.68 19.98 30.29
C ILE A 731 -3.06 19.35 30.48
N GLN A 732 -4.08 19.96 29.87
CA GLN A 732 -5.41 19.36 29.77
C GLN A 732 -5.43 18.20 28.75
N LEU A 733 -6.23 17.17 29.03
CA LEU A 733 -6.35 15.94 28.24
C LEU A 733 -7.82 15.60 27.97
N ILE A 734 -8.22 15.53 26.69
CA ILE A 734 -9.48 14.88 26.27
C ILE A 734 -9.21 13.38 26.03
N ILE A 735 -9.99 12.48 26.62
CA ILE A 735 -9.78 11.02 26.50
C ILE A 735 -11.09 10.22 26.61
N GLY A 736 -11.32 9.25 25.72
CA GLY A 736 -12.59 8.51 25.74
C GLY A 736 -12.76 7.41 24.69
N GLU A 737 -13.94 6.80 24.69
CA GLU A 737 -14.23 5.49 24.06
C GLU A 737 -15.54 5.49 23.29
N CYS A 738 -15.59 4.66 22.26
CA CYS A 738 -16.85 4.14 21.71
C CYS A 738 -17.44 3.07 22.64
N LYS A 739 -18.72 2.77 22.48
CA LYS A 739 -19.44 1.77 23.29
C LYS A 739 -18.89 0.35 23.12
N ASP A 740 -18.64 -0.04 21.86
CA ASP A 740 -18.55 -1.41 21.36
C ASP A 740 -17.18 -1.69 20.68
N GLU A 741 -16.10 -1.10 21.21
CA GLU A 741 -14.72 -1.14 20.66
C GLU A 741 -14.24 -2.57 20.32
N HIS A 742 -14.68 -3.56 21.11
CA HIS A 742 -14.30 -4.97 21.03
C HIS A 742 -14.51 -5.61 19.65
N PHE A 743 -15.59 -5.26 18.94
CA PHE A 743 -15.85 -5.82 17.59
C PHE A 743 -14.69 -5.58 16.64
N MET A 744 -14.05 -4.40 16.72
CA MET A 744 -12.95 -4.08 15.82
C MET A 744 -11.68 -4.83 16.18
N TYR A 745 -11.33 -4.84 17.46
CA TYR A 745 -10.12 -5.50 17.92
C TYR A 745 -10.16 -7.02 17.72
N GLY A 746 -11.36 -7.61 17.73
CA GLY A 746 -11.59 -9.01 17.33
C GLY A 746 -11.26 -9.33 15.86
N THR A 747 -10.82 -8.39 15.03
CA THR A 747 -10.59 -8.61 13.58
C THR A 747 -9.13 -8.46 13.14
N TRP A 748 -8.27 -7.80 13.92
CA TRP A 748 -6.86 -7.61 13.55
C TRP A 748 -6.00 -8.84 13.86
N ARG A 749 -5.90 -9.73 12.88
CA ARG A 749 -5.19 -11.03 12.97
C ARG A 749 -5.64 -11.82 14.23
N PRO A 750 -6.91 -12.21 14.37
CA PRO A 750 -7.41 -12.87 15.58
C PRO A 750 -6.69 -14.21 15.85
N PRO A 751 -6.67 -14.68 17.11
CA PRO A 751 -6.06 -15.97 17.43
C PRO A 751 -6.84 -17.13 16.79
N GLN A 752 -6.12 -18.20 16.46
CA GLN A 752 -6.76 -19.51 16.24
C GLN A 752 -7.45 -19.98 17.54
N PRO A 753 -8.46 -20.86 17.47
CA PRO A 753 -9.15 -21.33 18.68
C PRO A 753 -8.20 -21.99 19.69
N GLY A 754 -8.41 -21.71 20.98
CA GLY A 754 -7.73 -22.36 22.11
C GLY A 754 -6.76 -21.47 22.91
N TYR A 755 -6.61 -21.82 24.19
CA TYR A 755 -5.84 -21.06 25.19
C TYR A 755 -4.41 -20.71 24.76
N THR A 756 -3.66 -21.67 24.22
CA THR A 756 -2.26 -21.47 23.78
C THR A 756 -2.14 -20.52 22.59
N HIS A 757 -3.15 -20.48 21.71
CA HIS A 757 -3.19 -19.57 20.57
C HIS A 757 -3.57 -18.15 20.99
N MET A 758 -4.50 -18.01 21.95
CA MET A 758 -4.80 -16.74 22.61
C MET A 758 -3.56 -16.16 23.31
N LEU A 759 -2.89 -16.97 24.15
CA LEU A 759 -1.67 -16.56 24.86
C LEU A 759 -0.61 -16.06 23.87
N ARG A 760 -0.24 -16.86 22.88
CA ARG A 760 0.74 -16.49 21.85
C ARG A 760 0.35 -15.22 21.08
N ARG A 761 -0.95 -15.02 20.85
CA ARG A 761 -1.45 -13.81 20.16
C ARG A 761 -1.35 -12.57 21.04
N LEU A 762 -1.52 -12.68 22.36
CA LEU A 762 -1.27 -11.58 23.30
C LEU A 762 0.24 -11.32 23.46
N GLU A 763 1.06 -12.37 23.53
CA GLU A 763 2.53 -12.30 23.59
C GLU A 763 3.16 -11.64 22.35
N ALA A 764 2.43 -11.50 21.24
CA ALA A 764 2.87 -10.69 20.11
C ALA A 764 2.89 -9.18 20.45
N ASP A 765 1.85 -8.67 21.12
CA ASP A 765 1.72 -7.24 21.47
C ASP A 765 2.37 -6.87 22.82
N TYR A 766 2.30 -7.74 23.83
CA TYR A 766 2.48 -7.37 25.25
C TYR A 766 3.60 -8.18 25.96
N PRO A 767 4.12 -7.70 27.11
CA PRO A 767 5.09 -8.43 27.93
C PRO A 767 4.59 -9.78 28.44
N ARG A 768 5.48 -10.77 28.59
CA ARG A 768 5.12 -12.16 28.90
C ARG A 768 4.37 -12.30 30.23
N GLU A 769 4.80 -11.58 31.28
CA GLU A 769 4.13 -11.62 32.59
C GLU A 769 2.73 -10.96 32.53
N ALA A 770 2.57 -9.89 31.75
CA ALA A 770 1.27 -9.26 31.51
C ALA A 770 0.31 -10.23 30.80
N CYS A 771 0.80 -10.98 29.81
CA CYS A 771 0.01 -12.01 29.14
C CYS A 771 -0.43 -13.14 30.09
N LYS A 772 0.42 -13.57 31.02
CA LYS A 772 0.03 -14.57 32.05
C LYS A 772 -1.10 -14.05 32.93
N VAL A 773 -1.00 -12.81 33.42
CA VAL A 773 -2.08 -12.17 34.22
C VAL A 773 -3.38 -12.10 33.44
N LEU A 774 -3.34 -11.63 32.18
CA LEU A 774 -4.52 -11.57 31.32
C LEU A 774 -5.14 -12.96 31.11
N MET A 775 -4.33 -13.98 30.82
CA MET A 775 -4.84 -15.33 30.62
C MET A 775 -5.45 -15.93 31.90
N SER A 776 -4.88 -15.67 33.08
CA SER A 776 -5.46 -16.07 34.36
C SER A 776 -6.72 -15.30 34.74
N HIS A 777 -6.81 -14.01 34.39
CA HIS A 777 -7.96 -13.15 34.68
C HIS A 777 -9.18 -13.51 33.82
N TYR A 778 -8.98 -13.74 32.51
CA TYR A 778 -10.07 -14.02 31.57
C TYR A 778 -10.36 -15.51 31.36
N PHE A 779 -9.41 -16.41 31.63
CA PHE A 779 -9.53 -17.86 31.41
C PHE A 779 -8.99 -18.69 32.60
N PRO A 780 -9.49 -18.53 33.84
CA PRO A 780 -8.96 -19.23 35.03
C PRO A 780 -8.95 -20.75 34.87
N ASP A 781 -10.04 -21.35 34.36
CA ASP A 781 -10.15 -22.79 34.07
C ASP A 781 -9.45 -23.25 32.78
N ARG A 782 -8.70 -22.34 32.13
CA ARG A 782 -8.05 -22.50 30.80
C ARG A 782 -9.01 -22.85 29.64
N LYS A 783 -10.31 -22.67 29.84
CA LYS A 783 -11.40 -22.85 28.86
C LYS A 783 -12.01 -21.50 28.49
N LEU A 784 -12.68 -21.43 27.34
CA LEU A 784 -13.48 -20.26 26.95
C LEU A 784 -14.67 -20.10 27.91
N PRO A 785 -14.83 -18.95 28.60
CA PRO A 785 -15.98 -18.70 29.46
C PRO A 785 -17.30 -18.69 28.69
N PRO A 786 -18.44 -19.16 29.27
CA PRO A 786 -19.75 -19.15 28.62
C PRO A 786 -20.30 -17.76 28.21
N ARG A 787 -19.64 -16.67 28.61
CA ARG A 787 -19.98 -15.29 28.22
C ARG A 787 -19.42 -14.86 26.86
N PHE A 788 -18.68 -15.73 26.17
CA PHE A 788 -18.14 -15.49 24.83
C PHE A 788 -18.51 -16.66 23.93
N GLU A 789 -19.05 -16.39 22.74
CA GLU A 789 -19.33 -17.37 21.68
C GLU A 789 -18.03 -17.92 21.08
N SER A 790 -16.96 -17.12 21.05
CA SER A 790 -15.70 -17.52 20.40
C SER A 790 -14.41 -16.97 21.04
N TRP A 791 -13.28 -17.63 20.77
CA TRP A 791 -11.95 -17.12 21.10
C TRP A 791 -11.60 -15.81 20.35
N GLN A 792 -12.24 -15.55 19.21
CA GLN A 792 -12.04 -14.32 18.43
C GLN A 792 -12.73 -13.12 19.10
N GLU A 793 -13.96 -13.31 19.56
CA GLU A 793 -14.73 -12.32 20.32
C GLU A 793 -14.08 -12.04 21.68
N ALA A 794 -13.70 -13.09 22.42
CA ALA A 794 -12.96 -12.97 23.67
C ALA A 794 -11.66 -12.18 23.49
N PHE A 795 -10.94 -12.38 22.37
CA PHE A 795 -9.76 -11.58 22.03
C PHE A 795 -10.13 -10.11 21.81
N GLY A 796 -11.22 -9.82 21.10
CA GLY A 796 -11.73 -8.47 20.91
C GLY A 796 -12.03 -7.75 22.23
N HIS A 797 -12.71 -8.41 23.17
CA HIS A 797 -12.96 -7.85 24.51
C HIS A 797 -11.68 -7.60 25.30
N ILE A 798 -10.81 -8.60 25.43
CA ILE A 798 -9.54 -8.48 26.17
C ILE A 798 -8.69 -7.34 25.60
N TYR A 799 -8.60 -7.25 24.27
CA TYR A 799 -7.75 -6.25 23.62
C TYR A 799 -8.35 -4.84 23.69
N ALA A 800 -9.68 -4.70 23.65
CA ALA A 800 -10.36 -3.43 23.93
C ALA A 800 -10.26 -3.00 25.40
N ASP A 801 -10.34 -3.93 26.35
CA ASP A 801 -10.12 -3.64 27.77
C ASP A 801 -8.66 -3.21 28.04
N VAL A 802 -7.68 -3.89 27.42
CA VAL A 802 -6.25 -3.58 27.54
C VAL A 802 -5.88 -2.24 26.89
N GLN A 803 -6.47 -1.86 25.75
CA GLN A 803 -6.07 -0.63 25.04
C GLN A 803 -7.00 0.58 25.24
N ILE A 804 -8.24 0.38 25.70
CA ILE A 804 -9.25 1.46 25.72
C ILE A 804 -10.04 1.51 27.02
N HIS A 805 -10.64 0.40 27.46
CA HIS A 805 -11.62 0.45 28.54
C HIS A 805 -10.98 0.38 29.94
N ALA A 806 -10.36 -0.75 30.28
CA ALA A 806 -9.92 -1.02 31.65
C ALA A 806 -8.64 -0.26 32.03
N LEU A 807 -7.60 -0.33 31.19
CA LEU A 807 -6.31 0.27 31.55
C LEU A 807 -6.31 1.80 31.53
N ARG A 808 -7.16 2.40 30.71
CA ARG A 808 -7.48 3.83 30.80
C ARG A 808 -8.08 4.21 32.14
N ARG A 809 -9.00 3.40 32.69
CA ARG A 809 -9.67 3.69 33.97
C ARG A 809 -8.65 3.69 35.11
N GLY A 810 -7.71 2.76 35.09
CA GLY A 810 -6.54 2.77 35.97
C GLY A 810 -5.64 4.01 35.79
N MET A 811 -5.30 4.40 34.55
CA MET A 811 -4.53 5.62 34.27
C MET A 811 -5.23 6.88 34.79
N VAL A 812 -6.53 7.03 34.50
CA VAL A 812 -7.36 8.15 34.98
C VAL A 812 -7.39 8.19 36.50
N ASN A 813 -7.66 7.06 37.15
CA ASN A 813 -7.71 6.96 38.60
C ASN A 813 -6.36 7.33 39.24
N ALA A 814 -5.23 6.89 38.68
CA ALA A 814 -3.90 7.27 39.16
C ALA A 814 -3.66 8.80 39.06
N LEU A 815 -4.06 9.42 37.94
CA LEU A 815 -3.99 10.87 37.77
C LEU A 815 -4.91 11.63 38.74
N VAL A 816 -6.11 11.08 39.04
CA VAL A 816 -7.06 11.64 40.03
C VAL A 816 -6.48 11.53 41.45
N GLN A 817 -5.94 10.37 41.84
CA GLN A 817 -5.31 10.15 43.14
C GLN A 817 -4.15 11.14 43.38
N HIS A 818 -3.38 11.46 42.34
CA HIS A 818 -2.30 12.46 42.38
C HIS A 818 -2.74 13.89 42.02
N SER A 819 -4.03 14.20 42.22
CA SER A 819 -4.64 15.54 42.11
C SER A 819 -4.58 16.20 40.73
N ALA A 820 -4.30 15.46 39.65
CA ALA A 820 -4.37 15.96 38.27
C ALA A 820 -5.77 15.77 37.63
N GLY A 821 -6.76 15.28 38.38
CA GLY A 821 -8.10 14.98 37.87
C GLY A 821 -8.83 16.15 37.20
N SER A 822 -8.60 17.40 37.63
CA SER A 822 -9.17 18.60 37.01
C SER A 822 -8.69 18.86 35.57
N LEU A 823 -7.60 18.22 35.14
CA LEU A 823 -7.06 18.32 33.78
C LEU A 823 -7.67 17.30 32.81
N ILE A 824 -8.53 16.37 33.28
CA ILE A 824 -8.94 15.18 32.52
C ILE A 824 -10.41 15.27 32.10
N HIS A 825 -10.65 15.49 30.81
CA HIS A 825 -11.98 15.63 30.21
C HIS A 825 -12.36 14.32 29.51
N ARG A 826 -13.28 13.56 30.12
CA ARG A 826 -13.60 12.20 29.66
C ARG A 826 -14.87 12.13 28.82
N TYR A 827 -14.88 11.27 27.81
CA TYR A 827 -16.07 11.01 26.99
C TYR A 827 -16.38 9.53 26.81
N ARG A 828 -17.63 9.27 26.44
CA ARG A 828 -18.08 7.99 25.89
C ARG A 828 -19.08 8.23 24.75
N ILE A 829 -19.02 7.43 23.70
CA ILE A 829 -19.87 7.57 22.51
C ILE A 829 -20.68 6.28 22.33
N GLU A 830 -21.98 6.40 22.52
CA GLU A 830 -22.99 5.35 22.34
C GLU A 830 -23.95 5.69 21.18
N TRP A 831 -23.59 6.69 20.37
CA TRP A 831 -24.29 7.16 19.17
C TRP A 831 -23.43 6.96 17.91
N ARG A 832 -24.08 6.86 16.75
CA ARG A 832 -23.43 6.57 15.46
C ARG A 832 -24.08 7.37 14.34
N ALA A 833 -23.26 8.11 13.60
CA ALA A 833 -23.72 8.85 12.41
C ALA A 833 -24.06 7.87 11.27
N ARG A 834 -25.13 8.18 10.53
CA ARG A 834 -25.67 7.36 9.42
C ARG A 834 -24.69 7.19 8.27
N CYS A 835 -23.74 8.10 8.09
CA CYS A 835 -22.67 7.96 7.10
C CYS A 835 -21.77 6.75 7.36
N VAL A 836 -21.58 6.35 8.63
CA VAL A 836 -20.72 5.23 9.05
C VAL A 836 -21.25 3.88 8.55
N ASP A 837 -22.56 3.76 8.30
CA ASP A 837 -23.18 2.53 7.77
C ASP A 837 -22.72 2.17 6.34
N LYS A 838 -22.07 3.11 5.64
CA LYS A 838 -21.41 2.89 4.35
C LYS A 838 -20.00 2.29 4.49
N GLU A 839 -19.39 2.39 5.68
CA GLU A 839 -17.99 2.06 5.94
C GLU A 839 -17.82 0.87 6.89
N LEU A 840 -18.66 0.76 7.92
CA LEU A 840 -18.59 -0.27 8.98
C LEU A 840 -19.89 -1.06 9.09
N PRO A 841 -19.85 -2.38 9.39
CA PRO A 841 -21.06 -3.17 9.61
C PRO A 841 -21.95 -2.59 10.71
N ILE A 842 -23.26 -2.53 10.46
CA ILE A 842 -24.25 -2.01 11.42
C ILE A 842 -24.28 -2.86 12.71
N HIS A 843 -24.09 -4.18 12.58
CA HIS A 843 -24.08 -5.11 13.73
C HIS A 843 -22.84 -4.96 14.64
N PHE A 844 -21.83 -4.15 14.28
CA PHE A 844 -20.77 -3.77 15.20
C PHE A 844 -21.17 -2.62 16.14
N GLY A 845 -22.39 -2.08 16.02
CA GLY A 845 -22.86 -0.99 16.87
C GLY A 845 -21.96 0.24 16.76
N VAL A 846 -21.59 0.80 17.91
CA VAL A 846 -20.72 1.96 18.03
C VAL A 846 -19.33 1.48 18.39
N THR A 847 -18.62 0.94 17.39
CA THR A 847 -17.28 0.35 17.56
C THR A 847 -16.15 1.34 17.22
N HIS A 848 -14.92 0.87 17.34
CA HIS A 848 -13.71 1.58 16.95
C HIS A 848 -13.79 2.10 15.50
N GLY A 849 -13.42 3.36 15.31
CA GLY A 849 -13.50 4.08 14.04
C GLY A 849 -14.86 4.73 13.75
N SER A 850 -15.94 4.34 14.43
CA SER A 850 -17.27 4.91 14.15
C SER A 850 -17.43 6.37 14.60
N ASP A 851 -16.66 6.82 15.59
CA ASP A 851 -16.64 8.20 16.07
C ASP A 851 -15.77 9.14 15.24
N ILE A 852 -14.98 8.63 14.27
CA ILE A 852 -14.20 9.48 13.34
C ILE A 852 -15.12 10.41 12.53
N ALA A 853 -16.32 9.95 12.19
CA ALA A 853 -17.36 10.75 11.55
C ALA A 853 -17.89 11.89 12.45
N ILE A 854 -17.73 11.78 13.77
CA ILE A 854 -18.03 12.86 14.71
C ILE A 854 -16.84 13.82 14.72
N TRP A 855 -15.67 13.38 15.19
CA TRP A 855 -14.48 14.22 15.41
C TRP A 855 -13.99 15.01 14.19
N PHE A 856 -14.23 14.52 12.97
CA PHE A 856 -13.86 15.19 11.73
C PHE A 856 -15.03 15.57 10.83
N TRP A 857 -16.22 15.80 11.43
CA TRP A 857 -17.37 16.41 10.75
C TRP A 857 -17.77 15.66 9.46
N GLY A 858 -18.01 14.36 9.62
CA GLY A 858 -18.25 13.37 8.57
C GLY A 858 -16.99 12.83 7.89
N ASN A 859 -15.80 13.36 8.17
CA ASN A 859 -14.53 13.03 7.50
C ASN A 859 -14.65 12.99 5.96
N GLY A 860 -15.38 13.95 5.40
CA GLY A 860 -15.63 14.05 3.95
C GLY A 860 -16.80 13.23 3.41
N SER A 861 -17.49 12.46 4.26
CA SER A 861 -18.89 12.05 4.03
C SER A 861 -19.84 13.11 4.57
N ASP A 862 -21.06 13.17 4.02
CA ASP A 862 -22.08 14.12 4.48
C ASP A 862 -22.74 13.67 5.79
N LEU A 863 -22.90 14.60 6.73
CA LEU A 863 -23.77 14.52 7.91
C LEU A 863 -25.08 15.27 7.61
N THR A 864 -26.22 14.83 8.13
CA THR A 864 -27.46 15.66 8.08
C THR A 864 -27.35 16.85 9.03
N GLU A 865 -28.20 17.88 8.86
CA GLU A 865 -28.15 19.07 9.71
C GLU A 865 -28.46 18.74 11.19
N GLU A 866 -29.27 17.72 11.47
CA GLU A 866 -29.49 17.20 12.82
C GLU A 866 -28.24 16.51 13.37
N GLU A 867 -27.55 15.70 12.56
CA GLU A 867 -26.28 15.05 12.93
C GLU A 867 -25.17 16.08 13.19
N LYS A 868 -25.10 17.16 12.38
CA LYS A 868 -24.22 18.30 12.62
C LYS A 868 -24.54 19.01 13.93
N GLN A 869 -25.81 19.25 14.24
CA GLN A 869 -26.21 19.89 15.51
C GLN A 869 -25.83 19.04 16.72
N ILE A 870 -26.01 17.71 16.65
CA ILE A 870 -25.55 16.78 17.69
C ILE A 870 -24.03 16.85 17.83
N ALA A 871 -23.25 16.79 16.74
CA ALA A 871 -21.79 16.90 16.77
C ALA A 871 -21.32 18.27 17.31
N ALA A 872 -21.98 19.36 16.91
CA ALA A 872 -21.73 20.72 17.37
C ALA A 872 -21.83 20.84 18.89
N GLN A 873 -22.99 20.51 19.44
CA GLN A 873 -23.31 20.64 20.86
C GLN A 873 -22.53 19.64 21.72
N THR A 874 -22.34 18.42 21.23
CA THR A 874 -21.64 17.39 22.00
C THR A 874 -20.16 17.68 22.12
N PHE A 875 -19.46 17.91 21.01
CA PHE A 875 -18.00 17.97 21.00
C PHE A 875 -17.41 19.21 20.32
N HIS A 876 -17.95 19.70 19.21
CA HIS A 876 -17.23 20.72 18.42
C HIS A 876 -17.21 22.12 19.03
N HIS A 877 -18.26 22.53 19.75
CA HIS A 877 -18.24 23.77 20.54
C HIS A 877 -17.21 23.71 21.68
N PRO A 878 -17.24 22.72 22.61
CA PRO A 878 -16.21 22.63 23.64
C PRO A 878 -14.80 22.40 23.05
N LEU A 879 -14.65 21.57 22.01
CA LEU A 879 -13.37 21.35 21.33
C LEU A 879 -12.83 22.63 20.67
N SER A 880 -13.68 23.52 20.17
CA SER A 880 -13.24 24.83 19.64
C SER A 880 -12.57 25.67 20.73
N LYS A 881 -13.14 25.72 21.95
CA LYS A 881 -12.50 26.36 23.11
C LYS A 881 -11.21 25.64 23.50
N PHE A 882 -11.25 24.31 23.59
CA PHE A 882 -10.08 23.49 23.94
C PHE A 882 -8.89 23.71 23.02
N LEU A 883 -9.06 23.67 21.68
CA LEU A 883 -7.97 23.90 20.72
C LEU A 883 -7.37 25.31 20.86
N LYS A 884 -8.21 26.30 21.21
CA LYS A 884 -7.80 27.68 21.47
C LYS A 884 -7.12 27.86 22.84
N GLY A 885 -7.20 26.90 23.75
CA GLY A 885 -6.76 27.07 25.15
C GLY A 885 -7.67 28.01 25.95
N GLU A 886 -8.96 28.06 25.60
CA GLU A 886 -10.02 28.77 26.32
C GLU A 886 -10.76 27.81 27.26
N ASP A 887 -11.30 28.31 28.38
CA ASP A 887 -11.97 27.48 29.39
C ASP A 887 -13.19 26.73 28.80
N MET A 888 -13.12 25.40 28.87
CA MET A 888 -14.04 24.49 28.22
C MET A 888 -15.12 23.95 29.18
N GLU A 889 -16.37 24.27 28.90
CA GLU A 889 -17.55 23.72 29.58
C GLU A 889 -17.78 22.25 29.16
N TRP A 890 -17.03 21.32 29.75
CA TRP A 890 -17.19 19.88 29.49
C TRP A 890 -18.40 19.27 30.20
N GLY A 891 -18.88 19.89 31.28
CA GLY A 891 -20.07 19.50 32.04
C GLY A 891 -19.85 18.41 33.10
N THR A 892 -18.71 17.71 33.10
CA THR A 892 -18.32 16.79 34.20
C THR A 892 -17.85 17.58 35.41
N GLU A 893 -18.36 17.26 36.59
CA GLU A 893 -17.94 17.85 37.87
C GLU A 893 -16.55 17.32 38.30
N HIS A 894 -16.27 16.05 37.99
CA HIS A 894 -14.97 15.42 38.24
C HIS A 894 -14.66 14.28 37.26
N ALA A 895 -13.38 13.96 37.09
CA ALA A 895 -12.90 12.96 36.11
C ALA A 895 -13.29 11.48 36.39
N MET A 896 -14.10 11.19 37.40
CA MET A 896 -14.74 9.86 37.51
C MET A 896 -16.00 9.76 36.62
N GLN A 897 -16.58 10.91 36.23
CA GLN A 897 -17.70 11.00 35.30
C GLN A 897 -17.26 10.93 33.84
N LEU A 898 -18.24 10.63 32.98
CA LEU A 898 -18.15 10.62 31.53
C LEU A 898 -19.13 11.64 30.93
N ARG A 899 -18.66 12.43 29.95
CA ARG A 899 -19.55 13.12 29.00
C ARG A 899 -19.98 12.10 27.95
N THR A 900 -21.13 11.48 28.14
CA THR A 900 -21.63 10.41 27.26
C THR A 900 -22.61 10.94 26.23
N LEU A 901 -22.32 10.71 24.95
CA LEU A 901 -23.29 10.86 23.87
C LEU A 901 -24.13 9.58 23.76
N LYS A 902 -25.40 9.63 24.15
CA LYS A 902 -26.33 8.49 24.15
C LYS A 902 -26.88 8.21 22.75
N SER A 903 -27.35 6.98 22.53
CA SER A 903 -27.84 6.48 21.23
C SER A 903 -29.03 7.24 20.64
N ASP A 904 -29.71 8.07 21.43
CA ASP A 904 -30.79 8.96 21.00
C ASP A 904 -30.31 10.37 20.60
N GLY A 905 -28.99 10.62 20.63
CA GLY A 905 -28.36 11.90 20.31
C GLY A 905 -28.22 12.87 21.49
N ARG A 906 -28.70 12.52 22.70
CA ARG A 906 -28.56 13.38 23.88
C ARG A 906 -27.20 13.23 24.55
N VAL A 907 -26.70 14.33 25.08
CA VAL A 907 -25.51 14.35 25.96
C VAL A 907 -25.97 14.18 27.40
N VAL A 908 -25.35 13.24 28.12
CA VAL A 908 -25.59 12.96 29.54
C VAL A 908 -24.25 12.95 30.27
N ILE A 909 -24.21 13.53 31.46
CA ILE A 909 -23.09 13.39 32.40
C ILE A 909 -23.46 12.25 33.36
N GLU A 910 -22.63 11.21 33.44
CA GLU A 910 -22.89 10.02 34.24
C GLU A 910 -21.60 9.48 34.89
N GLU A 911 -21.73 8.78 36.02
CA GLU A 911 -20.61 8.08 36.65
C GLU A 911 -20.15 6.88 35.80
N ASP A 912 -18.84 6.64 35.77
CA ASP A 912 -18.27 5.51 35.05
C ASP A 912 -18.52 4.18 35.78
N THR A 913 -19.65 3.55 35.47
CA THR A 913 -20.07 2.25 36.03
C THR A 913 -19.10 1.09 35.78
N ARG A 914 -18.12 1.24 34.86
CA ARG A 914 -17.06 0.26 34.62
C ARG A 914 -15.75 0.56 35.37
N MET A 915 -15.69 1.61 36.20
CA MET A 915 -14.48 1.99 36.94
C MET A 915 -13.92 0.83 37.77
N GLU A 916 -14.74 0.19 38.61
CA GLU A 916 -14.29 -0.92 39.48
C GLU A 916 -13.75 -2.12 38.66
N GLU A 917 -14.40 -2.46 37.54
CA GLU A 917 -13.92 -3.50 36.63
C GLU A 917 -12.52 -3.16 36.09
N GLY A 918 -12.33 -1.91 35.63
CA GLY A 918 -11.05 -1.42 35.12
C GLY A 918 -9.93 -1.44 36.17
N LEU A 919 -10.23 -1.02 37.40
CA LEU A 919 -9.28 -1.01 38.50
C LEU A 919 -8.85 -2.42 38.90
N ARG A 920 -9.76 -3.40 38.94
CA ARG A 920 -9.41 -4.80 39.26
C ARG A 920 -8.43 -5.42 38.26
N LEU A 921 -8.49 -5.04 36.97
CA LEU A 921 -7.50 -5.48 35.98
C LEU A 921 -6.19 -4.69 36.08
N TRP A 922 -6.25 -3.37 36.26
CA TRP A 922 -5.07 -2.52 36.47
C TRP A 922 -4.23 -3.00 37.67
N ASP A 923 -4.86 -3.23 38.83
CA ASP A 923 -4.17 -3.69 40.04
C ASP A 923 -3.58 -5.09 39.89
N ALA A 924 -4.23 -5.98 39.15
CA ALA A 924 -3.72 -7.31 38.87
C ALA A 924 -2.45 -7.26 37.99
N LEU A 925 -2.41 -6.36 37.01
CA LEU A 925 -1.24 -6.15 36.15
C LEU A 925 -0.11 -5.41 36.89
N LYS A 926 -0.44 -4.42 37.71
CA LYS A 926 0.53 -3.70 38.55
C LYS A 926 1.28 -4.65 39.48
N LYS A 927 0.55 -5.52 40.19
CA LYS A 927 1.12 -6.54 41.11
C LYS A 927 2.03 -7.58 40.42
N ALA A 928 2.06 -7.63 39.08
CA ALA A 928 2.94 -8.49 38.30
C ALA A 928 4.10 -7.72 37.63
N GLY A 929 4.30 -6.43 37.95
CA GLY A 929 5.29 -5.57 37.32
C GLY A 929 4.95 -5.11 35.90
N ALA A 930 3.77 -5.49 35.35
CA ALA A 930 3.38 -5.12 33.99
C ALA A 930 3.10 -3.62 33.81
N THR A 931 3.03 -2.85 34.90
CA THR A 931 2.97 -1.38 34.91
C THR A 931 4.31 -0.74 35.30
N GLY A 932 5.43 -1.45 35.18
CA GLY A 932 6.79 -0.87 35.29
C GLY A 932 7.51 -1.02 36.63
N GLU A 933 6.97 -1.76 37.61
CA GLU A 933 7.73 -2.05 38.85
C GLU A 933 8.96 -2.93 38.53
N PRO A 934 10.20 -2.50 38.84
CA PRO A 934 11.40 -3.28 38.53
C PRO A 934 11.50 -4.55 39.38
N LYS A 935 11.87 -5.68 38.75
CA LYS A 935 12.50 -6.78 39.49
C LYS A 935 13.89 -6.30 39.95
N GLU A 936 14.31 -6.66 41.16
CA GLU A 936 15.55 -6.16 41.80
C GLU A 936 16.82 -6.33 40.93
N SER A 937 16.82 -7.29 40.02
CA SER A 937 17.89 -7.54 39.04
C SER A 937 18.13 -6.39 38.03
N ALA A 938 17.31 -5.34 38.01
CA ALA A 938 17.47 -4.16 37.16
C ALA A 938 18.22 -2.99 37.84
N ARG A 939 18.95 -3.24 38.93
CA ARG A 939 19.84 -2.29 39.62
C ARG A 939 21.31 -2.67 39.47
N LEU A 940 21.81 -2.63 38.24
CA LEU A 940 23.25 -2.62 37.87
C LEU A 940 23.45 -1.69 36.68
#